data_AF-A0A926WND5-F1
#
_entry.id   AF-A0A926WND5-F1
#
_cell.length_a   1.000
_cell.length_b   1.000
_cell.length_c   1.000
_cell.angle_alpha   90.00
_cell.angle_beta   90.00
_cell.angle_gamma   90.00
#
_symmetry.space_group_name_H-M   'P 1'
#
loop_
_entity.id
_entity.type
_entity.pdbx_description
1 polymer ?
#
loop_
_entity_poly.entity_id
_entity_poly.type
_entity_poly.pdbx_seq_one_letter_code
_entity_poly.pdbx_strand_id
1 'polypeptide(L)'
;MTERDTPDSWSPAGAREPDPKKRLSRTGQFGETEVFGVPATGSTSKPVKRRKKTNPVSPAKRLRQRLASGKEGLVINSHSEETSQPTKMTARLPRWMKSWVSWSLLLTLIPGSIGFLAISMLFKLPSAPNCPAIFWPLASASVRLHCAQLAASKQTVTDLLQAIALVKQLPPNHPLRGEIDRFLEQWSRDILQLADQSFQSGELEEAIATARQIPEGMANGKLVDEQISKWQTIWSKAEGIYQEAQKELGERHWQSAFMLSARLLRVDNKFWSSTKYDQLNRLIASAREDGDKLGKAENLADNGGVNNLLEAIKLAESIGQESSLHQKAQELIPVFGRKMLDLAQSKMKRRDADAALEIARQIPAITKLQTEIDDFIALGEAQRSAWIGSISGLEEAISQAQQINASRAVYDQAQQLIARWQLEIEAVSRLEKARTLASLGTVNDLTAAIAEAQVIPASNPRASEARQDVNRWRSQVETIEDQPYLDRAQQIALLEDVNSLQAAIAEASQIRNGRALYPTARKQIRTWTAKIQRIQDQPYLDQARALADSGDLPTAINTAQQLASSGRALAGEAQGAIDDWQGQIRGKENWKKAREVALTGTPEALVEAIRLADRVSVRSMLRMDVNLAIDQWSLQLLQIARSQSESDIPKAIETARLIPRGNTAYREAQAQIRTWREFLNPQPAPAPEVTPQETQPLPTTTGQ
;
A
#
# COMPACT_ATOMS: atom_id res chain seq x y z
N MET A 1 20.18 40.90 -23.07
CA MET A 1 21.57 40.50 -23.31
C MET A 1 21.74 39.12 -22.69
N THR A 2 21.54 38.02 -23.42
CA THR A 2 22.40 37.42 -24.47
C THR A 2 23.63 36.73 -23.91
N GLU A 3 24.02 35.51 -24.31
CA GLU A 3 23.37 34.38 -25.01
C GLU A 3 24.44 33.26 -25.14
N ARG A 4 24.05 32.02 -25.52
CA ARG A 4 24.94 30.89 -25.94
C ARG A 4 25.81 30.26 -24.83
N ASP A 5 25.74 28.97 -24.50
CA ASP A 5 24.99 27.81 -25.03
C ASP A 5 25.58 27.09 -26.27
N THR A 6 25.87 25.79 -26.13
CA THR A 6 26.18 24.74 -27.16
C THR A 6 27.48 24.86 -27.99
N PRO A 7 27.95 23.82 -28.74
CA PRO A 7 27.39 22.47 -28.97
C PRO A 7 28.35 21.25 -28.86
N ASP A 8 27.78 20.05 -29.04
CA ASP A 8 28.46 18.74 -29.21
C ASP A 8 29.12 18.52 -30.59
N SER A 9 30.07 17.57 -30.65
CA SER A 9 30.40 16.77 -31.85
C SER A 9 31.03 15.42 -31.45
N TRP A 10 30.55 14.23 -31.86
CA TRP A 10 30.61 13.59 -33.19
C TRP A 10 32.07 13.27 -33.65
N SER A 11 32.48 12.07 -34.12
CA SER A 11 31.74 10.85 -34.54
C SER A 11 32.53 9.49 -34.30
N PRO A 12 32.69 8.47 -35.21
CA PRO A 12 32.36 7.09 -34.82
C PRO A 12 33.38 5.97 -35.18
N ALA A 13 33.11 4.74 -34.75
CA ALA A 13 33.54 3.51 -35.43
C ALA A 13 32.60 2.35 -35.06
N GLY A 14 32.31 1.44 -36.01
CA GLY A 14 31.44 0.28 -35.79
C GLY A 14 32.11 -1.05 -36.17
N ALA A 15 31.71 -2.13 -35.51
CA ALA A 15 32.06 -3.51 -35.83
C ALA A 15 30.82 -4.41 -35.71
N ARG A 16 30.82 -5.57 -36.37
CA ARG A 16 29.65 -6.45 -36.54
C ARG A 16 29.46 -7.47 -35.39
N GLU A 17 28.21 -7.92 -35.27
CA GLU A 17 27.68 -9.26 -34.95
C GLU A 17 28.65 -10.40 -34.54
N PRO A 18 28.22 -11.37 -33.67
CA PRO A 18 26.91 -12.05 -33.80
C PRO A 18 26.11 -12.42 -32.52
N ASP A 19 24.87 -12.89 -32.73
CA ASP A 19 23.95 -13.56 -31.78
C ASP A 19 24.56 -14.84 -31.17
N PRO A 20 24.26 -15.18 -29.90
CA PRO A 20 23.33 -16.31 -29.71
C PRO A 20 22.39 -16.24 -28.49
N LYS A 21 21.10 -16.48 -28.75
CA LYS A 21 20.02 -16.95 -27.85
C LYS A 21 20.48 -17.80 -26.64
N LYS A 22 20.01 -17.47 -25.41
CA LYS A 22 19.50 -18.45 -24.41
C LYS A 22 18.92 -17.85 -23.11
N ARG A 23 17.69 -18.25 -22.77
CA ARG A 23 17.06 -18.29 -21.41
C ARG A 23 16.84 -16.91 -20.74
N LEU A 24 15.82 -16.67 -19.92
CA LEU A 24 15.23 -17.54 -18.89
C LEU A 24 13.69 -17.53 -18.84
N SER A 25 13.10 -18.72 -18.87
CA SER A 25 11.73 -18.99 -18.41
C SER A 25 11.74 -20.32 -17.65
N ARG A 26 11.36 -20.34 -16.37
CA ARG A 26 11.17 -21.60 -15.61
C ARG A 26 10.24 -21.43 -14.41
N THR A 27 8.93 -21.49 -14.66
CA THR A 27 7.93 -21.85 -13.65
C THR A 27 8.19 -23.28 -13.16
N GLY A 28 7.91 -23.56 -11.88
CA GLY A 28 7.99 -24.91 -11.32
C GLY A 28 6.65 -25.65 -11.38
N GLN A 29 6.67 -26.94 -11.72
CA GLN A 29 5.60 -27.88 -11.41
C GLN A 29 5.92 -28.59 -10.09
N PHE A 30 4.89 -28.94 -9.32
CA PHE A 30 4.82 -30.20 -8.56
C PHE A 30 3.37 -30.45 -8.09
N GLY A 31 2.93 -31.71 -8.10
CA GLY A 31 1.67 -32.15 -7.47
C GLY A 31 0.56 -32.57 -8.43
N GLU A 32 0.64 -33.80 -8.95
CA GLU A 32 -0.53 -34.54 -9.45
C GLU A 32 -0.94 -35.60 -8.43
N THR A 33 -2.25 -35.73 -8.13
CA THR A 33 -2.83 -37.02 -7.73
C THR A 33 -4.35 -37.07 -8.03
N GLU A 34 -4.69 -37.87 -9.03
CA GLU A 34 -5.95 -38.61 -9.28
C GLU A 34 -7.33 -37.92 -9.41
N VAL A 35 -7.84 -38.01 -10.65
CA VAL A 35 -9.12 -38.62 -11.08
C VAL A 35 -10.45 -38.11 -10.50
N PHE A 36 -11.30 -37.60 -11.40
CA PHE A 36 -12.76 -37.57 -11.25
C PHE A 36 -13.42 -38.69 -12.09
N GLY A 37 -14.45 -39.34 -11.55
CA GLY A 37 -15.27 -40.36 -12.22
C GLY A 37 -16.70 -40.42 -11.65
N VAL A 38 -17.70 -40.60 -12.51
CA VAL A 38 -19.13 -40.24 -12.33
C VAL A 38 -19.97 -41.23 -13.20
N PRO A 39 -21.28 -41.58 -12.97
CA PRO A 39 -22.29 -41.16 -11.97
C PRO A 39 -23.08 -42.33 -11.28
N ALA A 40 -24.16 -41.96 -10.55
CA ALA A 40 -25.55 -42.49 -10.70
C ALA A 40 -26.20 -43.49 -9.70
N THR A 41 -27.45 -43.15 -9.34
CA THR A 41 -28.54 -43.99 -8.75
C THR A 41 -28.36 -44.57 -7.32
N GLY A 42 -29.49 -44.90 -6.68
CA GLY A 42 -29.55 -45.65 -5.42
C GLY A 42 -30.57 -45.09 -4.42
N SER A 43 -31.60 -45.87 -4.06
CA SER A 43 -32.65 -45.47 -3.11
C SER A 43 -32.71 -46.43 -1.89
N THR A 44 -33.47 -46.03 -0.87
CA THR A 44 -34.03 -46.84 0.24
C THR A 44 -33.20 -47.23 1.49
N SER A 45 -33.92 -47.21 2.63
CA SER A 45 -33.86 -48.10 3.81
C SER A 45 -32.61 -48.22 4.73
N LYS A 46 -32.74 -47.58 5.91
CA LYS A 46 -32.70 -48.15 7.29
C LYS A 46 -32.77 -49.70 7.44
N PRO A 47 -32.42 -50.33 8.61
CA PRO A 47 -31.78 -49.81 9.84
C PRO A 47 -30.80 -50.81 10.59
N VAL A 48 -30.40 -50.47 11.85
CA VAL A 48 -29.88 -51.38 12.93
C VAL A 48 -28.40 -51.87 12.73
N LYS A 49 -27.46 -51.97 13.71
CA LYS A 49 -27.52 -52.39 15.14
C LYS A 49 -26.37 -51.82 16.03
N ARG A 50 -26.71 -51.37 17.26
CA ARG A 50 -25.95 -51.36 18.54
C ARG A 50 -24.39 -51.33 18.56
N ARG A 51 -23.81 -50.36 19.32
CA ARG A 51 -23.11 -50.64 20.61
C ARG A 51 -22.91 -49.42 21.55
N LYS A 52 -23.66 -49.44 22.67
CA LYS A 52 -23.42 -48.94 24.06
C LYS A 52 -22.53 -47.71 24.38
N LYS A 53 -23.13 -46.86 25.26
CA LYS A 53 -22.54 -45.94 26.28
C LYS A 53 -21.85 -44.66 25.75
N THR A 54 -21.98 -43.48 26.38
CA THR A 54 -22.66 -43.09 27.65
C THR A 54 -23.41 -41.75 27.49
N ASN A 55 -24.40 -41.45 28.34
CA ASN A 55 -25.37 -40.36 28.12
C ASN A 55 -24.99 -38.99 28.73
N PRO A 56 -25.53 -37.87 28.17
CA PRO A 56 -25.34 -36.49 28.64
C PRO A 56 -26.57 -35.93 29.39
N VAL A 57 -26.52 -34.66 29.80
CA VAL A 57 -27.72 -33.80 30.02
C VAL A 57 -27.48 -32.36 29.54
N SER A 58 -28.41 -31.82 28.74
CA SER A 58 -28.70 -30.38 28.60
C SER A 58 -30.22 -30.21 28.32
N PRO A 59 -30.83 -29.01 28.43
CA PRO A 59 -32.17 -28.89 29.03
C PRO A 59 -33.34 -28.46 28.11
N ALA A 60 -34.60 -28.73 28.51
CA ALA A 60 -35.75 -27.81 28.34
C ALA A 60 -37.11 -28.24 29.00
N LYS A 61 -37.80 -27.24 29.58
CA LYS A 61 -39.26 -26.95 29.61
C LYS A 61 -40.37 -28.02 29.88
N ARG A 62 -40.94 -27.93 31.10
CA ARG A 62 -42.31 -27.42 31.48
C ARG A 62 -43.63 -28.17 31.11
N LEU A 63 -44.54 -28.15 32.11
CA LEU A 63 -46.05 -28.15 32.11
C LEU A 63 -46.89 -29.46 32.25
N ARG A 64 -47.85 -29.37 33.20
CA ARG A 64 -49.27 -29.87 33.36
C ARG A 64 -49.82 -31.13 32.63
N GLN A 65 -50.92 -31.81 33.05
CA GLN A 65 -51.63 -32.02 34.36
C GLN A 65 -52.91 -32.91 34.20
N ARG A 66 -52.99 -34.07 34.91
CA ARG A 66 -54.22 -34.79 35.40
C ARG A 66 -55.25 -35.49 34.45
N LEU A 67 -56.07 -36.35 35.10
CA LEU A 67 -57.46 -36.83 34.82
C LEU A 67 -57.62 -38.00 33.80
N ALA A 68 -58.57 -38.95 33.93
CA ALA A 68 -59.59 -39.24 34.99
C ALA A 68 -60.03 -40.74 35.02
N SER A 69 -60.86 -41.11 36.02
CA SER A 69 -61.61 -42.39 36.24
C SER A 69 -60.80 -43.70 36.33
N GLY A 70 -61.27 -44.79 36.95
CA GLY A 70 -62.51 -45.09 37.70
C GLY A 70 -62.91 -46.56 37.51
N LYS A 71 -63.64 -47.27 38.39
CA LYS A 71 -64.32 -46.91 39.67
C LYS A 71 -63.61 -47.68 40.83
N GLU A 72 -64.14 -48.21 41.94
CA GLU A 72 -65.46 -48.33 42.62
C GLU A 72 -65.19 -48.62 44.14
N GLY A 73 -66.18 -48.50 45.05
CA GLY A 73 -66.11 -49.05 46.42
C GLY A 73 -66.51 -48.08 47.54
N LEU A 74 -67.74 -48.21 48.07
CA LEU A 74 -68.31 -47.39 49.17
C LEU A 74 -67.69 -47.79 50.55
N VAL A 75 -67.72 -47.00 51.63
CA VAL A 75 -68.86 -46.31 52.28
C VAL A 75 -68.40 -45.13 53.20
N ILE A 76 -69.02 -43.94 53.04
CA ILE A 76 -69.40 -42.90 54.04
C ILE A 76 -68.34 -42.34 55.04
N ASN A 77 -67.95 -41.06 54.83
CA ASN A 77 -68.16 -39.84 55.67
C ASN A 77 -68.00 -39.89 57.22
N SER A 78 -67.63 -38.81 57.95
CA SER A 78 -67.27 -37.40 57.63
C SER A 78 -66.89 -36.63 58.91
N HIS A 79 -66.32 -35.40 58.78
CA HIS A 79 -66.22 -34.36 59.84
C HIS A 79 -65.29 -34.69 61.04
N SER A 80 -64.77 -33.74 61.85
CA SER A 80 -64.50 -32.29 61.68
C SER A 80 -63.35 -31.89 62.64
N GLU A 81 -63.25 -30.61 63.03
CA GLU A 81 -62.56 -30.11 64.25
C GLU A 81 -62.97 -30.91 65.53
N GLU A 82 -62.28 -30.90 66.69
CA GLU A 82 -62.03 -29.74 67.56
C GLU A 82 -60.97 -29.93 68.69
N THR A 83 -60.38 -28.80 69.08
CA THR A 83 -60.21 -28.21 70.43
C THR A 83 -60.08 -29.06 71.73
N SER A 84 -58.92 -28.91 72.40
CA SER A 84 -58.67 -28.74 73.87
C SER A 84 -59.10 -29.74 74.98
N GLN A 85 -58.11 -30.11 75.82
CA GLN A 85 -58.19 -30.37 77.29
C GLN A 85 -59.14 -31.51 77.79
N PRO A 86 -59.27 -31.78 79.12
CA PRO A 86 -58.20 -32.25 80.02
C PRO A 86 -58.58 -33.51 80.84
N THR A 87 -57.61 -34.04 81.63
CA THR A 87 -57.78 -35.13 82.65
C THR A 87 -58.20 -36.51 82.11
N LYS A 88 -57.96 -37.66 82.78
CA LYS A 88 -57.63 -37.96 84.20
C LYS A 88 -56.72 -39.21 84.30
N MET A 89 -56.27 -39.55 85.51
CA MET A 89 -55.37 -40.70 85.78
C MET A 89 -56.01 -42.08 85.54
N THR A 90 -55.25 -43.05 85.04
CA THR A 90 -55.24 -44.46 85.50
C THR A 90 -53.87 -45.08 85.23
N ALA A 91 -53.45 -46.09 86.02
CA ALA A 91 -52.08 -46.60 86.02
C ALA A 91 -51.94 -48.01 85.41
N ARG A 92 -50.83 -48.25 84.69
CA ARG A 92 -50.21 -49.58 84.52
C ARG A 92 -48.68 -49.43 84.52
N LEU A 93 -47.98 -50.32 85.24
CA LEU A 93 -46.54 -50.21 85.46
C LEU A 93 -45.69 -50.67 84.25
N PRO A 94 -44.48 -50.12 84.05
CA PRO A 94 -43.51 -50.63 83.09
C PRO A 94 -43.00 -52.06 83.41
N ARG A 95 -42.61 -52.79 82.38
CA ARG A 95 -42.18 -54.22 82.44
C ARG A 95 -40.80 -54.48 83.11
N TRP A 96 -40.28 -53.55 83.91
CA TRP A 96 -39.02 -53.65 84.66
C TRP A 96 -39.00 -54.86 85.62
N MET A 97 -40.13 -55.16 86.27
CA MET A 97 -40.26 -56.17 87.33
C MET A 97 -40.25 -57.63 86.80
N LYS A 98 -39.22 -58.03 86.04
CA LYS A 98 -39.00 -59.40 85.56
C LYS A 98 -37.54 -59.90 85.60
N SER A 99 -36.65 -59.24 86.33
CA SER A 99 -35.32 -59.79 86.66
C SER A 99 -35.09 -59.83 88.17
N TRP A 100 -34.92 -61.02 88.72
CA TRP A 100 -34.76 -61.24 90.17
C TRP A 100 -33.31 -61.08 90.65
N VAL A 101 -32.35 -61.01 89.72
CA VAL A 101 -30.92 -60.81 90.00
C VAL A 101 -30.60 -59.36 90.37
N SER A 102 -31.48 -58.40 90.03
CA SER A 102 -31.25 -56.96 90.24
C SER A 102 -31.51 -56.45 91.66
N TRP A 103 -31.93 -57.29 92.61
CA TRP A 103 -32.24 -56.89 94.00
C TRP A 103 -31.14 -57.22 95.03
N SER A 104 -30.20 -58.11 94.72
CA SER A 104 -29.10 -58.48 95.64
C SER A 104 -27.95 -57.48 95.66
N LEU A 105 -27.71 -56.77 94.55
CA LEU A 105 -26.58 -55.83 94.41
C LEU A 105 -26.89 -54.40 94.93
N LEU A 106 -28.15 -54.10 95.24
CA LEU A 106 -28.55 -52.74 95.67
C LEU A 106 -28.33 -52.48 97.17
N LEU A 107 -28.07 -53.53 97.97
CA LEU A 107 -28.06 -53.45 99.44
C LEU A 107 -26.69 -53.12 100.06
N THR A 108 -25.63 -52.98 99.26
CA THR A 108 -24.24 -52.81 99.75
C THR A 108 -23.55 -51.53 99.26
N LEU A 109 -24.20 -50.70 98.44
CA LEU A 109 -23.57 -49.59 97.71
C LEU A 109 -24.18 -48.21 98.05
N ILE A 110 -24.70 -48.05 99.27
CA ILE A 110 -25.40 -46.83 99.73
C ILE A 110 -24.51 -45.84 100.52
N PRO A 111 -23.52 -46.24 101.35
CA PRO A 111 -22.73 -45.29 102.15
C PRO A 111 -21.76 -44.38 101.36
N GLY A 112 -21.47 -44.67 100.09
CA GLY A 112 -20.35 -44.04 99.35
C GLY A 112 -20.67 -42.76 98.56
N SER A 113 -21.94 -42.47 98.26
CA SER A 113 -22.31 -41.47 97.25
C SER A 113 -22.46 -40.03 97.76
N ILE A 114 -22.61 -39.83 99.07
CA ILE A 114 -22.90 -38.50 99.66
C ILE A 114 -21.68 -37.57 99.62
N GLY A 115 -20.46 -38.09 99.81
CA GLY A 115 -19.24 -37.28 99.87
C GLY A 115 -18.88 -36.57 98.56
N PHE A 116 -19.24 -37.14 97.40
CA PHE A 116 -18.87 -36.58 96.10
C PHE A 116 -19.73 -35.35 95.72
N LEU A 117 -20.98 -35.30 96.17
CA LEU A 117 -21.89 -34.20 95.89
C LEU A 117 -21.47 -32.90 96.62
N ALA A 118 -20.97 -33.01 97.86
CA ALA A 118 -20.53 -31.86 98.65
C ALA A 118 -19.41 -31.05 97.97
N ILE A 119 -18.41 -31.73 97.40
CA ILE A 119 -17.29 -31.09 96.69
C ILE A 119 -17.76 -30.39 95.41
N SER A 120 -18.76 -30.96 94.71
CA SER A 120 -19.31 -30.36 93.49
C SER A 120 -20.01 -29.00 93.73
N MET A 121 -20.48 -28.74 94.96
CA MET A 121 -21.15 -27.49 95.32
C MET A 121 -20.16 -26.35 95.62
N LEU A 122 -18.94 -26.65 96.08
CA LEU A 122 -17.92 -25.65 96.41
C LEU A 122 -17.25 -25.02 95.17
N PHE A 123 -17.23 -25.71 94.02
CA PHE A 123 -16.67 -25.18 92.77
C PHE A 123 -17.69 -24.44 91.89
N LYS A 124 -18.95 -24.31 92.33
CA LYS A 124 -19.92 -23.42 91.67
C LYS A 124 -19.74 -21.98 92.14
N LEU A 125 -18.91 -21.23 91.42
CA LEU A 125 -19.00 -19.77 91.39
C LEU A 125 -20.46 -19.35 91.10
N PRO A 126 -20.97 -18.27 91.73
CA PRO A 126 -22.32 -17.79 91.47
C PRO A 126 -22.46 -17.41 90.00
N SER A 127 -23.57 -17.83 89.39
CA SER A 127 -23.82 -17.63 87.95
C SER A 127 -23.83 -16.14 87.58
N ALA A 128 -23.19 -15.79 86.47
CA ALA A 128 -23.43 -14.51 85.82
C ALA A 128 -24.94 -14.35 85.54
N PRO A 129 -25.49 -13.12 85.63
CA PRO A 129 -26.93 -12.92 85.49
C PRO A 129 -27.41 -13.33 84.09
N ASN A 130 -28.53 -14.06 84.02
CA ASN A 130 -29.16 -14.45 82.76
C ASN A 130 -29.81 -13.23 82.08
N CYS A 131 -28.99 -12.38 81.46
CA CYS A 131 -29.37 -11.15 80.77
C CYS A 131 -30.61 -11.23 79.84
N PRO A 132 -30.87 -12.30 79.05
CA PRO A 132 -32.08 -12.38 78.24
C PRO A 132 -33.40 -12.59 79.02
N ALA A 133 -33.35 -12.80 80.35
CA ALA A 133 -34.51 -13.10 81.19
C ALA A 133 -34.81 -12.02 82.25
N ILE A 134 -34.26 -10.81 82.11
CA ILE A 134 -34.34 -9.75 83.14
C ILE A 134 -35.48 -8.75 82.86
N PHE A 135 -36.29 -8.48 83.88
CA PHE A 135 -37.30 -7.41 83.83
C PHE A 135 -36.65 -6.03 84.04
N TRP A 136 -36.30 -5.37 82.93
CA TRP A 136 -35.52 -4.12 82.90
C TRP A 136 -35.97 -3.00 83.87
N PRO A 137 -37.26 -2.72 84.11
CA PRO A 137 -37.68 -1.69 85.05
C PRO A 137 -37.18 -1.88 86.50
N LEU A 138 -36.87 -3.11 86.91
CA LEU A 138 -36.32 -3.43 88.24
C LEU A 138 -34.83 -3.80 88.21
N ALA A 139 -34.17 -3.75 87.05
CA ALA A 139 -32.75 -4.07 86.90
C ALA A 139 -31.85 -2.93 87.41
N SER A 140 -30.97 -3.23 88.36
CA SER A 140 -29.99 -2.28 88.89
C SER A 140 -29.02 -1.79 87.81
N ALA A 141 -28.45 -0.61 87.99
CA ALA A 141 -27.53 -0.01 87.02
C ALA A 141 -26.27 -0.86 86.75
N SER A 142 -25.77 -1.58 87.77
CA SER A 142 -24.64 -2.52 87.60
C SER A 142 -25.03 -3.74 86.76
N VAL A 143 -26.22 -4.29 86.94
CA VAL A 143 -26.75 -5.39 86.11
C VAL A 143 -27.00 -4.91 84.67
N ARG A 144 -27.56 -3.70 84.48
CA ARG A 144 -27.72 -3.09 83.16
C ARG A 144 -26.38 -2.90 82.44
N LEU A 145 -25.38 -2.35 83.14
CA LEU A 145 -24.04 -2.14 82.59
C LEU A 145 -23.34 -3.47 82.23
N HIS A 146 -23.40 -4.47 83.11
CA HIS A 146 -22.79 -5.77 82.86
C HIS A 146 -23.48 -6.53 81.70
N CYS A 147 -24.81 -6.49 81.62
CA CYS A 147 -25.53 -7.07 80.47
C CYS A 147 -25.31 -6.29 79.17
N ALA A 148 -25.09 -4.97 79.23
CA ALA A 148 -24.70 -4.18 78.06
C ALA A 148 -23.27 -4.53 77.60
N GLN A 149 -22.31 -4.69 78.51
CA GLN A 149 -20.96 -5.21 78.20
C GLN A 149 -21.03 -6.60 77.54
N LEU A 150 -21.88 -7.50 78.03
CA LEU A 150 -22.07 -8.84 77.47
C LEU A 150 -22.73 -8.81 76.07
N ALA A 151 -23.62 -7.86 75.79
CA ALA A 151 -24.13 -7.64 74.44
C ALA A 151 -23.02 -7.09 73.52
N ALA A 152 -22.36 -6.01 73.93
CA ALA A 152 -21.26 -5.39 73.18
C ALA A 152 -20.10 -6.34 72.86
N SER A 153 -19.79 -7.30 73.74
CA SER A 153 -18.72 -8.29 73.52
C SER A 153 -18.93 -9.22 72.31
N LYS A 154 -20.13 -9.23 71.71
CA LYS A 154 -20.41 -9.93 70.45
C LYS A 154 -19.96 -9.17 69.20
N GLN A 155 -19.64 -7.88 69.32
CA GLN A 155 -19.13 -7.01 68.25
C GLN A 155 -20.02 -6.96 66.99
N THR A 156 -21.35 -7.02 67.15
CA THR A 156 -22.32 -6.80 66.06
C THR A 156 -22.99 -5.43 66.21
N VAL A 157 -23.40 -4.81 65.10
CA VAL A 157 -24.16 -3.54 65.12
C VAL A 157 -25.40 -3.66 66.00
N THR A 158 -26.17 -4.74 65.86
CA THR A 158 -27.42 -4.94 66.62
C THR A 158 -27.19 -5.11 68.12
N ASP A 159 -26.16 -5.86 68.53
CA ASP A 159 -25.85 -6.06 69.95
C ASP A 159 -25.18 -4.84 70.59
N LEU A 160 -24.39 -4.07 69.83
CA LEU A 160 -23.82 -2.79 70.28
C LEU A 160 -24.90 -1.71 70.45
N LEU A 161 -25.85 -1.61 69.52
CA LEU A 161 -27.03 -0.74 69.68
C LEU A 161 -27.90 -1.17 70.87
N GLN A 162 -28.06 -2.48 71.09
CA GLN A 162 -28.72 -2.99 72.29
C GLN A 162 -27.97 -2.59 73.57
N ALA A 163 -26.64 -2.72 73.61
CA ALA A 163 -25.81 -2.30 74.74
C ALA A 163 -26.00 -0.80 75.06
N ILE A 164 -25.94 0.05 74.04
CA ILE A 164 -26.18 1.50 74.14
C ILE A 164 -27.59 1.78 74.69
N ALA A 165 -28.62 1.12 74.17
CA ALA A 165 -30.01 1.34 74.60
C ALA A 165 -30.25 0.97 76.08
N LEU A 166 -29.58 -0.07 76.60
CA LEU A 166 -29.70 -0.51 77.99
C LEU A 166 -29.11 0.49 79.00
N VAL A 167 -28.04 1.20 78.64
CA VAL A 167 -27.36 2.17 79.53
C VAL A 167 -27.77 3.63 79.29
N LYS A 168 -28.23 4.01 78.09
CA LYS A 168 -28.68 5.38 77.77
C LYS A 168 -29.85 5.84 78.65
N GLN A 169 -30.65 4.90 79.18
CA GLN A 169 -31.77 5.19 80.09
C GLN A 169 -31.35 5.54 81.54
N LEU A 170 -30.06 5.50 81.89
CA LEU A 170 -29.58 5.80 83.24
C LEU A 170 -29.42 7.33 83.46
N PRO A 171 -29.86 7.89 84.60
CA PRO A 171 -29.77 9.32 84.88
C PRO A 171 -28.35 9.89 84.78
N PRO A 172 -28.17 11.18 84.43
CA PRO A 172 -26.85 11.80 84.34
C PRO A 172 -26.11 11.82 85.69
N ASN A 173 -26.83 11.97 86.81
CA ASN A 173 -26.25 12.06 88.15
C ASN A 173 -25.89 10.70 88.78
N HIS A 174 -25.68 9.65 87.97
CA HIS A 174 -25.45 8.29 88.45
C HIS A 174 -23.97 8.05 88.82
N PRO A 175 -23.62 7.36 89.93
CA PRO A 175 -22.22 7.17 90.35
C PRO A 175 -21.29 6.51 89.30
N LEU A 176 -21.82 5.63 88.45
CA LEU A 176 -21.06 4.99 87.36
C LEU A 176 -21.02 5.81 86.04
N ARG A 177 -21.45 7.08 86.04
CA ARG A 177 -21.67 7.84 84.79
C ARG A 177 -20.40 7.96 83.93
N GLY A 178 -19.26 8.34 84.52
CA GLY A 178 -17.97 8.43 83.81
C GLY A 178 -17.38 7.09 83.35
N GLU A 179 -18.01 5.96 83.68
CA GLU A 179 -17.72 4.65 83.09
C GLU A 179 -18.70 4.30 81.98
N ILE A 180 -19.99 4.57 82.19
CA ILE A 180 -21.03 4.45 81.15
C ILE A 180 -20.69 5.32 79.93
N ASP A 181 -20.21 6.55 80.12
CA ASP A 181 -19.84 7.44 79.01
C ASP A 181 -18.63 6.91 78.22
N ARG A 182 -17.61 6.36 78.88
CA ARG A 182 -16.48 5.70 78.20
C ARG A 182 -16.92 4.47 77.39
N PHE A 183 -17.89 3.70 77.90
CA PHE A 183 -18.46 2.57 77.16
C PHE A 183 -19.36 3.02 76.00
N LEU A 184 -20.20 4.05 76.17
CA LEU A 184 -20.99 4.64 75.08
C LEU A 184 -20.10 5.24 73.98
N GLU A 185 -18.98 5.85 74.37
CA GLU A 185 -17.93 6.29 73.46
C GLU A 185 -17.32 5.12 72.69
N GLN A 186 -16.79 4.11 73.39
CA GLN A 186 -16.20 2.92 72.76
C GLN A 186 -17.19 2.23 71.81
N TRP A 187 -18.41 1.92 72.26
CA TRP A 187 -19.39 1.21 71.43
C TRP A 187 -19.86 2.03 70.23
N SER A 188 -19.89 3.37 70.32
CA SER A 188 -20.15 4.22 69.15
C SER A 188 -18.99 4.22 68.15
N ARG A 189 -17.74 4.14 68.62
CA ARG A 189 -16.55 3.96 67.77
C ARG A 189 -16.53 2.56 67.14
N ASP A 190 -16.93 1.53 67.88
CA ASP A 190 -17.06 0.15 67.39
C ASP A 190 -18.12 0.05 66.27
N ILE A 191 -19.29 0.69 66.43
CA ILE A 191 -20.33 0.76 65.38
C ILE A 191 -19.81 1.54 64.16
N LEU A 192 -19.12 2.68 64.35
CA LEU A 192 -18.51 3.42 63.24
C LEU A 192 -17.41 2.61 62.52
N GLN A 193 -16.67 1.74 63.22
CA GLN A 193 -15.69 0.85 62.63
C GLN A 193 -16.33 -0.32 61.85
N LEU A 194 -17.50 -0.81 62.29
CA LEU A 194 -18.29 -1.77 61.51
C LEU A 194 -18.90 -1.10 60.27
N ALA A 195 -19.43 0.11 60.41
CA ALA A 195 -19.92 0.91 59.28
C ALA A 195 -18.78 1.26 58.28
N ASP A 196 -17.56 1.52 58.75
CA ASP A 196 -16.42 1.72 57.86
C ASP A 196 -16.15 0.46 57.02
N GLN A 197 -16.34 -0.76 57.55
CA GLN A 197 -16.19 -1.99 56.75
C GLN A 197 -17.17 -2.03 55.56
N SER A 198 -18.43 -1.61 55.75
CA SER A 198 -19.40 -1.43 54.65
C SER A 198 -19.01 -0.27 53.71
N PHE A 199 -18.38 0.80 54.20
CA PHE A 199 -17.81 1.81 53.30
C PHE A 199 -16.68 1.23 52.45
N GLN A 200 -15.75 0.48 53.06
CA GLN A 200 -14.60 -0.15 52.39
C GLN A 200 -15.01 -1.27 51.41
N SER A 201 -16.14 -1.96 51.61
CA SER A 201 -16.69 -2.96 50.67
C SER A 201 -17.29 -2.34 49.41
N GLY A 202 -17.74 -1.08 49.47
CA GLY A 202 -18.44 -0.37 48.40
C GLY A 202 -19.89 0.02 48.75
N GLU A 203 -20.35 -0.25 49.95
CA GLU A 203 -21.74 -0.11 50.40
C GLU A 203 -21.93 1.20 51.20
N LEU A 204 -21.63 2.36 50.57
CA LEU A 204 -21.68 3.69 51.19
C LEU A 204 -23.01 3.97 51.90
N GLU A 205 -24.14 3.68 51.25
CA GLU A 205 -25.47 3.95 51.82
C GLU A 205 -25.75 3.07 53.05
N GLU A 206 -25.20 1.85 53.10
CA GLU A 206 -25.32 0.96 54.26
C GLU A 206 -24.41 1.41 55.41
N ALA A 207 -23.21 1.91 55.11
CA ALA A 207 -22.33 2.56 56.08
C ALA A 207 -23.00 3.79 56.71
N ILE A 208 -23.59 4.67 55.90
CA ILE A 208 -24.31 5.87 56.36
C ILE A 208 -25.56 5.47 57.15
N ALA A 209 -26.34 4.48 56.69
CA ALA A 209 -27.51 3.98 57.41
C ALA A 209 -27.15 3.32 58.75
N THR A 210 -26.02 2.64 58.83
CA THR A 210 -25.49 2.04 60.07
C THR A 210 -25.01 3.11 61.05
N ALA A 211 -24.24 4.09 60.58
CA ALA A 211 -23.77 5.20 61.40
C ALA A 211 -24.94 6.05 61.97
N ARG A 212 -25.99 6.28 61.18
CA ARG A 212 -27.21 6.99 61.61
C ARG A 212 -28.09 6.24 62.62
N GLN A 213 -27.82 4.96 62.91
CA GLN A 213 -28.52 4.25 64.00
C GLN A 213 -27.96 4.61 65.39
N ILE A 214 -26.80 5.28 65.47
CA ILE A 214 -26.20 5.73 66.73
C ILE A 214 -27.08 6.85 67.35
N PRO A 215 -27.68 6.66 68.54
CA PRO A 215 -28.72 7.57 69.01
C PRO A 215 -28.23 8.98 69.40
N GLU A 216 -28.81 10.01 68.78
CA GLU A 216 -28.51 11.45 68.98
C GLU A 216 -28.46 11.92 70.46
N GLY A 217 -27.73 13.02 70.70
CA GLY A 217 -27.59 13.63 72.03
C GLY A 217 -26.49 13.00 72.91
N MET A 218 -25.64 12.15 72.36
CA MET A 218 -24.41 11.68 73.01
C MET A 218 -23.21 12.55 72.57
N ALA A 219 -22.13 12.57 73.37
CA ALA A 219 -20.91 13.35 73.08
C ALA A 219 -20.30 13.05 71.69
N ASN A 220 -20.57 11.86 71.17
CA ASN A 220 -20.00 11.33 69.93
C ASN A 220 -20.79 11.72 68.67
N GLY A 221 -21.92 12.44 68.78
CA GLY A 221 -22.75 12.80 67.61
C GLY A 221 -21.97 13.52 66.51
N LYS A 222 -21.11 14.47 66.89
CA LYS A 222 -20.20 15.15 65.95
C LYS A 222 -19.27 14.20 65.21
N LEU A 223 -18.75 13.17 65.87
CA LEU A 223 -17.87 12.17 65.26
C LEU A 223 -18.60 11.34 64.20
N VAL A 224 -19.91 11.11 64.38
CA VAL A 224 -20.76 10.43 63.39
C VAL A 224 -20.93 11.31 62.14
N ASP A 225 -21.29 12.58 62.32
CA ASP A 225 -21.48 13.53 61.20
C ASP A 225 -20.17 13.80 60.45
N GLU A 226 -19.06 13.99 61.19
CA GLU A 226 -17.71 14.18 60.63
C GLU A 226 -17.27 12.95 59.81
N GLN A 227 -17.50 11.72 60.30
CA GLN A 227 -17.16 10.49 59.58
C GLN A 227 -18.05 10.27 58.34
N ILE A 228 -19.36 10.54 58.43
CA ILE A 228 -20.27 10.48 57.28
C ILE A 228 -19.83 11.49 56.20
N SER A 229 -19.49 12.71 56.60
CA SER A 229 -18.99 13.75 55.69
C SER A 229 -17.65 13.34 55.04
N LYS A 230 -16.75 12.70 55.80
CA LYS A 230 -15.50 12.11 55.28
C LYS A 230 -15.78 11.05 54.20
N TRP A 231 -16.65 10.08 54.48
CA TRP A 231 -17.02 9.02 53.52
C TRP A 231 -17.62 9.60 52.23
N GLN A 232 -18.60 10.51 52.35
CA GLN A 232 -19.23 11.16 51.20
C GLN A 232 -18.22 11.95 50.35
N THR A 233 -17.29 12.67 50.99
CA THR A 233 -16.23 13.42 50.30
C THR A 233 -15.26 12.51 49.57
N ILE A 234 -14.84 11.40 50.19
CA ILE A 234 -13.97 10.39 49.55
C ILE A 234 -14.69 9.75 48.35
N TRP A 235 -15.96 9.37 48.52
CA TRP A 235 -16.75 8.74 47.47
C TRP A 235 -16.98 9.65 46.26
N SER A 236 -17.43 10.89 46.49
CA SER A 236 -17.64 11.89 45.44
C SER A 236 -16.36 12.17 44.65
N LYS A 237 -15.21 12.25 45.33
CA LYS A 237 -13.90 12.40 44.70
C LYS A 237 -13.50 11.19 43.86
N ALA A 238 -13.77 9.97 44.34
CA ALA A 238 -13.43 8.73 43.63
C ALA A 238 -14.30 8.51 42.39
N GLU A 239 -15.62 8.72 42.51
CA GLU A 239 -16.56 8.71 41.38
C GLU A 239 -16.18 9.77 40.35
N GLY A 240 -15.85 11.00 40.79
CA GLY A 240 -15.38 12.07 39.90
C GLY A 240 -14.17 11.68 39.06
N ILE A 241 -13.14 11.07 39.67
CA ILE A 241 -11.96 10.55 38.97
C ILE A 241 -12.32 9.43 37.98
N TYR A 242 -13.26 8.54 38.35
CA TYR A 242 -13.71 7.44 37.51
C TYR A 242 -14.46 7.94 36.27
N GLN A 243 -15.38 8.89 36.45
CA GLN A 243 -16.14 9.54 35.37
C GLN A 243 -15.24 10.39 34.45
N GLU A 244 -14.25 11.09 35.02
CA GLU A 244 -13.22 11.83 34.26
C GLU A 244 -12.42 10.86 33.37
N ALA A 245 -11.98 9.72 33.91
CA ALA A 245 -11.26 8.70 33.15
C ALA A 245 -12.10 8.08 32.02
N GLN A 246 -13.40 7.85 32.23
CA GLN A 246 -14.30 7.32 31.20
C GLN A 246 -14.50 8.29 30.02
N LYS A 247 -14.44 9.60 30.24
CA LYS A 247 -14.51 10.61 29.16
C LYS A 247 -13.24 10.61 28.31
N GLU A 248 -12.07 10.60 28.95
CA GLU A 248 -10.76 10.53 28.29
C GLU A 248 -10.63 9.28 27.40
N LEU A 249 -11.30 8.17 27.74
CA LEU A 249 -11.38 6.97 26.88
C LEU A 249 -12.21 7.19 25.60
N GLY A 250 -13.27 7.99 25.64
CA GLY A 250 -14.03 8.37 24.44
C GLY A 250 -13.23 9.26 23.48
N GLU A 251 -12.38 10.14 24.04
CA GLU A 251 -11.52 11.05 23.29
C GLU A 251 -10.23 10.40 22.73
N ARG A 252 -9.97 9.12 23.06
CA ARG A 252 -8.74 8.35 22.76
C ARG A 252 -7.50 8.78 23.56
N HIS A 253 -7.66 9.49 24.67
CA HIS A 253 -6.57 9.93 25.55
C HIS A 253 -6.17 8.85 26.57
N TRP A 254 -5.66 7.71 26.07
CA TRP A 254 -5.31 6.54 26.89
C TRP A 254 -4.40 6.85 28.08
N GLN A 255 -3.43 7.75 27.88
CA GLN A 255 -2.48 8.15 28.93
C GLN A 255 -3.16 8.99 30.03
N SER A 256 -4.11 9.87 29.68
CA SER A 256 -4.89 10.63 30.66
C SER A 256 -5.74 9.68 31.51
N ALA A 257 -6.48 8.77 30.87
CA ALA A 257 -7.32 7.78 31.55
C ALA A 257 -6.51 6.87 32.51
N PHE A 258 -5.31 6.44 32.11
CA PHE A 258 -4.41 5.67 32.98
C PHE A 258 -3.82 6.50 34.13
N MET A 259 -3.43 7.75 33.87
CA MET A 259 -2.99 8.66 34.93
C MET A 259 -4.12 9.04 35.90
N LEU A 260 -5.38 8.91 35.48
CA LEU A 260 -6.57 9.05 36.32
C LEU A 260 -6.84 7.78 37.14
N SER A 261 -6.78 6.58 36.55
CA SER A 261 -6.94 5.32 37.31
C SER A 261 -5.88 5.20 38.41
N ALA A 262 -4.64 5.63 38.14
CA ALA A 262 -3.57 5.71 39.13
C ALA A 262 -3.86 6.68 40.32
N ARG A 263 -4.82 7.61 40.20
CA ARG A 263 -5.30 8.43 41.33
C ARG A 263 -6.24 7.65 42.26
N LEU A 264 -6.98 6.65 41.75
CA LEU A 264 -7.88 5.80 42.56
C LEU A 264 -7.12 4.97 43.61
N LEU A 265 -5.87 4.58 43.31
CA LEU A 265 -4.96 3.95 44.27
C LEU A 265 -4.63 4.82 45.50
N ARG A 266 -4.95 6.13 45.47
CA ARG A 266 -4.72 7.10 46.56
C ARG A 266 -6.03 7.55 47.22
N VAL A 267 -7.15 6.89 46.89
CA VAL A 267 -8.44 7.08 47.56
C VAL A 267 -8.43 6.24 48.83
N ASP A 268 -8.85 6.84 49.95
CA ASP A 268 -8.96 6.19 51.27
C ASP A 268 -10.21 5.27 51.34
N ASN A 269 -10.31 4.34 50.38
CA ASN A 269 -11.39 3.37 50.24
C ASN A 269 -10.94 2.14 49.43
N LYS A 270 -11.11 0.94 49.98
CA LYS A 270 -10.65 -0.33 49.38
C LYS A 270 -11.39 -0.69 48.09
N PHE A 271 -12.73 -0.59 48.06
CA PHE A 271 -13.52 -0.84 46.84
C PHE A 271 -13.09 0.04 45.66
N TRP A 272 -12.81 1.32 45.92
CA TRP A 272 -12.32 2.24 44.89
C TRP A 272 -10.87 1.94 44.44
N SER A 273 -9.98 1.69 45.40
CA SER A 273 -8.55 1.44 45.14
C SER A 273 -8.21 0.04 44.63
N SER A 274 -9.06 -0.97 44.80
CA SER A 274 -8.91 -2.28 44.15
C SER A 274 -9.99 -2.55 43.10
N THR A 275 -11.25 -2.71 43.50
CA THR A 275 -12.30 -3.27 42.63
C THR A 275 -12.63 -2.37 41.45
N LYS A 276 -12.79 -1.07 41.68
CA LYS A 276 -13.05 -0.08 40.63
C LYS A 276 -11.79 0.26 39.82
N TYR A 277 -10.63 0.31 40.46
CA TYR A 277 -9.33 0.43 39.78
C TYR A 277 -9.10 -0.70 38.77
N ASP A 278 -9.30 -1.97 39.18
CA ASP A 278 -9.17 -3.14 38.31
C ASP A 278 -10.26 -3.20 37.22
N GLN A 279 -11.46 -2.67 37.49
CA GLN A 279 -12.50 -2.50 36.47
C GLN A 279 -12.06 -1.47 35.42
N LEU A 280 -11.60 -0.29 35.87
CA LEU A 280 -11.19 0.81 35.00
C LEU A 280 -9.95 0.45 34.16
N ASN A 281 -8.95 -0.22 34.73
CA ASN A 281 -7.79 -0.68 33.97
C ASN A 281 -8.13 -1.71 32.88
N ARG A 282 -9.12 -2.59 33.11
CA ARG A 282 -9.64 -3.48 32.07
C ARG A 282 -10.37 -2.72 30.97
N LEU A 283 -11.14 -1.69 31.30
CA LEU A 283 -11.76 -0.80 30.32
C LEU A 283 -10.70 -0.01 29.51
N ILE A 284 -9.67 0.54 30.16
CA ILE A 284 -8.56 1.24 29.49
C ILE A 284 -7.82 0.30 28.52
N ALA A 285 -7.56 -0.94 28.93
CA ALA A 285 -6.91 -1.94 28.08
C ALA A 285 -7.75 -2.29 26.84
N SER A 286 -9.06 -2.56 27.01
CA SER A 286 -9.98 -2.86 25.91
C SER A 286 -10.15 -1.67 24.96
N ALA A 287 -10.37 -0.46 25.50
CA ALA A 287 -10.55 0.76 24.73
C ALA A 287 -9.28 1.13 23.93
N ARG A 288 -8.09 0.86 24.47
CA ARG A 288 -6.83 0.98 23.72
C ARG A 288 -6.74 -0.05 22.59
N GLU A 289 -7.07 -1.32 22.83
CA GLU A 289 -7.04 -2.35 21.79
C GLU A 289 -7.99 -2.00 20.62
N ASP A 290 -9.21 -1.56 20.94
CA ASP A 290 -10.17 -1.06 19.96
C ASP A 290 -9.73 0.25 19.31
N GLY A 291 -9.01 1.10 20.03
CA GLY A 291 -8.39 2.32 19.52
C GLY A 291 -7.28 2.07 18.51
N ASP A 292 -6.51 0.99 18.72
CA ASP A 292 -5.49 0.50 17.81
C ASP A 292 -6.12 -0.22 16.59
N LYS A 293 -7.27 -0.91 16.75
CA LYS A 293 -8.08 -1.43 15.62
C LYS A 293 -8.63 -0.28 14.76
N LEU A 294 -9.23 0.73 15.39
CA LEU A 294 -9.79 1.89 14.71
C LEU A 294 -8.70 2.70 14.00
N GLY A 295 -7.54 2.88 14.66
CA GLY A 295 -6.36 3.52 14.06
C GLY A 295 -5.85 2.78 12.82
N LYS A 296 -5.85 1.44 12.83
CA LYS A 296 -5.53 0.64 11.63
C LYS A 296 -6.58 0.81 10.53
N ALA A 297 -7.86 0.85 10.88
CA ALA A 297 -8.95 1.08 9.93
C ALA A 297 -8.84 2.45 9.25
N GLU A 298 -8.62 3.52 10.03
CA GLU A 298 -8.39 4.88 9.53
C GLU A 298 -7.19 4.90 8.55
N ASN A 299 -6.03 4.38 8.95
CA ASN A 299 -4.84 4.30 8.10
C ASN A 299 -5.05 3.47 6.82
N LEU A 300 -5.74 2.32 6.88
CA LEU A 300 -6.05 1.52 5.69
C LEU A 300 -7.00 2.26 4.74
N ALA A 301 -8.00 2.96 5.27
CA ALA A 301 -8.92 3.74 4.47
C ALA A 301 -8.28 5.00 3.84
N ASP A 302 -7.21 5.53 4.41
CA ASP A 302 -6.46 6.68 3.87
C ASP A 302 -5.38 6.24 2.85
N ASN A 303 -4.76 5.07 3.03
CA ASN A 303 -4.00 4.41 1.95
C ASN A 303 -4.87 4.06 0.74
N GLY A 304 -6.17 3.84 0.97
CA GLY A 304 -7.18 3.65 -0.08
C GLY A 304 -7.05 2.33 -0.85
N GLY A 305 -7.88 2.18 -1.88
CA GLY A 305 -8.02 0.93 -2.64
C GLY A 305 -9.00 -0.07 -2.00
N VAL A 306 -9.55 -0.93 -2.84
CA VAL A 306 -10.73 -1.78 -2.53
C VAL A 306 -10.49 -2.66 -1.29
N ASN A 307 -9.40 -3.42 -1.28
CA ASN A 307 -9.09 -4.38 -0.23
C ASN A 307 -8.86 -3.69 1.13
N ASN A 308 -8.11 -2.57 1.13
CA ASN A 308 -7.82 -1.81 2.35
C ASN A 308 -9.09 -1.18 2.93
N LEU A 309 -10.01 -0.68 2.08
CA LEU A 309 -11.30 -0.14 2.52
C LEU A 309 -12.23 -1.24 3.07
N LEU A 310 -12.25 -2.42 2.46
CA LEU A 310 -12.96 -3.59 2.98
C LEU A 310 -12.40 -4.06 4.33
N GLU A 311 -11.08 -4.05 4.50
CA GLU A 311 -10.44 -4.38 5.78
C GLU A 311 -10.69 -3.31 6.85
N ALA A 312 -10.67 -2.03 6.48
CA ALA A 312 -11.04 -0.93 7.36
C ALA A 312 -12.48 -1.03 7.87
N ILE A 313 -13.44 -1.37 7.00
CA ILE A 313 -14.84 -1.61 7.39
C ILE A 313 -14.93 -2.78 8.37
N LYS A 314 -14.27 -3.92 8.09
CA LYS A 314 -14.25 -5.09 8.99
C LYS A 314 -13.63 -4.79 10.36
N LEU A 315 -12.53 -4.01 10.39
CA LEU A 315 -11.90 -3.59 11.64
C LEU A 315 -12.81 -2.69 12.46
N ALA A 316 -13.49 -1.72 11.84
CA ALA A 316 -14.46 -0.87 12.52
C ALA A 316 -15.72 -1.64 12.98
N GLU A 317 -16.20 -2.60 12.17
CA GLU A 317 -17.32 -3.48 12.52
C GLU A 317 -16.98 -4.42 13.70
N SER A 318 -15.71 -4.80 13.86
CA SER A 318 -15.24 -5.64 14.97
C SER A 318 -15.26 -4.98 16.36
N ILE A 319 -15.48 -3.67 16.44
CA ILE A 319 -15.52 -2.91 17.69
C ILE A 319 -16.93 -3.06 18.32
N GLY A 320 -17.02 -3.90 19.36
CA GLY A 320 -18.28 -4.27 20.01
C GLY A 320 -18.98 -3.12 20.74
N GLN A 321 -20.29 -3.29 21.00
CA GLN A 321 -21.17 -2.26 21.57
C GLN A 321 -20.76 -1.76 22.97
N GLU A 322 -20.08 -2.61 23.76
CA GLU A 322 -19.54 -2.27 25.09
C GLU A 322 -18.31 -1.34 25.03
N SER A 323 -17.76 -1.07 23.85
CA SER A 323 -16.55 -0.26 23.66
C SER A 323 -16.87 1.24 23.60
N SER A 324 -16.09 2.06 24.31
CA SER A 324 -16.21 3.53 24.28
C SER A 324 -16.05 4.15 22.89
N LEU A 325 -15.48 3.39 21.93
CA LEU A 325 -15.29 3.82 20.55
C LEU A 325 -16.37 3.33 19.57
N HIS A 326 -17.35 2.55 20.01
CA HIS A 326 -18.34 1.92 19.12
C HIS A 326 -19.08 2.96 18.26
N GLN A 327 -19.54 4.08 18.85
CA GLN A 327 -20.19 5.15 18.09
C GLN A 327 -19.29 5.69 16.97
N LYS A 328 -18.03 6.02 17.29
CA LYS A 328 -17.06 6.57 16.33
C LYS A 328 -16.72 5.57 15.21
N ALA A 329 -16.70 4.28 15.51
CA ALA A 329 -16.56 3.23 14.51
C ALA A 329 -17.79 3.17 13.57
N GLN A 330 -19.01 3.25 14.11
CA GLN A 330 -20.26 3.27 13.34
C GLN A 330 -20.44 4.55 12.50
N GLU A 331 -19.84 5.67 12.90
CA GLU A 331 -19.76 6.91 12.12
C GLU A 331 -18.78 6.80 10.93
N LEU A 332 -17.68 6.05 11.09
CA LEU A 332 -16.65 5.89 10.06
C LEU A 332 -16.98 4.83 8.99
N ILE A 333 -17.76 3.78 9.31
CA ILE A 333 -18.13 2.73 8.35
C ILE A 333 -18.81 3.29 7.08
N PRO A 334 -19.81 4.21 7.15
CA PRO A 334 -20.36 4.88 5.97
C PRO A 334 -19.34 5.70 5.17
N VAL A 335 -18.36 6.32 5.85
CA VAL A 335 -17.30 7.12 5.19
C VAL A 335 -16.37 6.22 4.37
N PHE A 336 -16.00 5.05 4.90
CA PHE A 336 -15.23 4.05 4.16
C PHE A 336 -16.02 3.47 2.98
N GLY A 337 -17.33 3.23 3.16
CA GLY A 337 -18.24 2.86 2.07
C GLY A 337 -18.30 3.91 0.95
N ARG A 338 -18.36 5.20 1.31
CA ARG A 338 -18.32 6.31 0.34
C ARG A 338 -17.01 6.31 -0.46
N LYS A 339 -15.86 6.19 0.21
CA LYS A 339 -14.55 6.06 -0.45
C LYS A 339 -14.50 4.90 -1.46
N MET A 340 -15.18 3.78 -1.20
CA MET A 340 -15.30 2.68 -2.17
C MET A 340 -16.19 3.05 -3.37
N LEU A 341 -17.32 3.71 -3.13
CA LEU A 341 -18.23 4.14 -4.20
C LEU A 341 -17.60 5.22 -5.09
N ASP A 342 -16.83 6.14 -4.52
CA ASP A 342 -16.05 7.13 -5.27
C ASP A 342 -14.99 6.48 -6.18
N LEU A 343 -14.37 5.38 -5.71
CA LEU A 343 -13.45 4.57 -6.51
C LEU A 343 -14.17 3.83 -7.65
N ALA A 344 -15.37 3.30 -7.40
CA ALA A 344 -16.23 2.71 -8.43
C ALA A 344 -16.64 3.76 -9.49
N GLN A 345 -17.06 4.96 -9.08
CA GLN A 345 -17.32 6.07 -9.99
C GLN A 345 -16.09 6.48 -10.81
N SER A 346 -14.89 6.44 -10.21
CA SER A 346 -13.62 6.71 -10.91
C SER A 346 -13.29 5.65 -11.97
N LYS A 347 -13.62 4.38 -11.72
CA LYS A 347 -13.56 3.32 -12.75
C LYS A 347 -14.59 3.54 -13.87
N MET A 348 -15.84 3.86 -13.52
CA MET A 348 -16.90 4.14 -14.50
C MET A 348 -16.54 5.32 -15.42
N LYS A 349 -16.00 6.41 -14.87
CA LYS A 349 -15.50 7.58 -15.63
C LYS A 349 -14.38 7.23 -16.62
N ARG A 350 -13.68 6.11 -16.45
CA ARG A 350 -12.63 5.59 -17.36
C ARG A 350 -13.15 4.54 -18.36
N ARG A 351 -14.46 4.31 -18.41
CA ARG A 351 -15.15 3.21 -19.12
C ARG A 351 -14.81 1.79 -18.63
N ASP A 352 -14.27 1.66 -17.42
CA ASP A 352 -13.98 0.38 -16.79
C ASP A 352 -15.21 -0.09 -16.00
N ALA A 353 -16.27 -0.48 -16.74
CA ALA A 353 -17.57 -0.83 -16.16
C ALA A 353 -17.52 -2.08 -15.28
N ASP A 354 -16.80 -3.12 -15.70
CA ASP A 354 -16.68 -4.37 -14.95
C ASP A 354 -16.09 -4.14 -13.56
N ALA A 355 -14.94 -3.47 -13.45
CA ALA A 355 -14.35 -3.19 -12.15
C ALA A 355 -15.18 -2.15 -11.35
N ALA A 356 -15.86 -1.22 -12.00
CA ALA A 356 -16.75 -0.28 -11.31
C ALA A 356 -17.92 -0.99 -10.62
N LEU A 357 -18.61 -1.88 -11.34
CA LEU A 357 -19.74 -2.65 -10.84
C LEU A 357 -19.29 -3.69 -9.80
N GLU A 358 -18.12 -4.31 -9.99
CA GLU A 358 -17.54 -5.22 -9.00
C GLU A 358 -17.27 -4.50 -7.68
N ILE A 359 -16.60 -3.34 -7.70
CA ILE A 359 -16.30 -2.56 -6.49
C ILE A 359 -17.59 -2.14 -5.78
N ALA A 360 -18.60 -1.67 -6.51
CA ALA A 360 -19.88 -1.27 -5.93
C ALA A 360 -20.60 -2.44 -5.24
N ARG A 361 -20.62 -3.63 -5.87
CA ARG A 361 -21.23 -4.85 -5.31
C ARG A 361 -20.48 -5.41 -4.09
N GLN A 362 -19.21 -5.02 -3.88
CA GLN A 362 -18.43 -5.40 -2.70
C GLN A 362 -18.73 -4.51 -1.46
N ILE A 363 -19.40 -3.36 -1.62
CA ILE A 363 -19.63 -2.43 -0.50
C ILE A 363 -20.65 -3.02 0.49
N PRO A 364 -20.29 -3.23 1.78
CA PRO A 364 -21.18 -3.88 2.75
C PRO A 364 -22.41 -3.02 3.12
N ALA A 365 -23.57 -3.67 3.30
CA ALA A 365 -24.84 -3.00 3.63
C ALA A 365 -24.82 -2.21 4.96
N ILE A 366 -23.93 -2.55 5.91
CA ILE A 366 -23.71 -1.82 7.17
C ILE A 366 -23.27 -0.36 6.94
N THR A 367 -22.75 -0.02 5.76
CA THR A 367 -22.45 1.36 5.33
C THR A 367 -23.69 2.25 5.20
N LYS A 368 -24.90 1.66 5.14
CA LYS A 368 -26.20 2.35 4.93
C LYS A 368 -26.32 3.08 3.58
N LEU A 369 -25.42 2.80 2.63
CA LEU A 369 -25.39 3.42 1.30
C LEU A 369 -26.19 2.64 0.22
N GLN A 370 -26.90 1.57 0.60
CA GLN A 370 -27.49 0.60 -0.35
C GLN A 370 -28.28 1.27 -1.49
N THR A 371 -29.15 2.23 -1.18
CA THR A 371 -29.95 2.95 -2.20
C THR A 371 -29.10 3.61 -3.29
N GLU A 372 -27.97 4.20 -2.93
CA GLU A 372 -27.06 4.87 -3.87
C GLU A 372 -26.17 3.88 -4.62
N ILE A 373 -25.83 2.75 -3.98
CA ILE A 373 -25.15 1.61 -4.61
C ILE A 373 -26.05 0.99 -5.68
N ASP A 374 -27.34 0.77 -5.37
CA ASP A 374 -28.33 0.24 -6.31
C ASP A 374 -28.53 1.19 -7.51
N ASP A 375 -28.63 2.51 -7.26
CA ASP A 375 -28.73 3.53 -8.32
C ASP A 375 -27.48 3.58 -9.21
N PHE A 376 -26.29 3.48 -8.60
CA PHE A 376 -25.02 3.42 -9.33
C PHE A 376 -24.89 2.14 -10.17
N ILE A 377 -25.33 0.99 -9.65
CA ILE A 377 -25.30 -0.28 -10.37
C ILE A 377 -26.28 -0.25 -11.55
N ALA A 378 -27.52 0.20 -11.35
CA ALA A 378 -28.53 0.27 -12.41
C ALA A 378 -28.11 1.19 -13.57
N LEU A 379 -27.60 2.39 -13.28
CA LEU A 379 -27.03 3.26 -14.31
C LEU A 379 -25.74 2.73 -14.92
N GLY A 380 -24.91 2.05 -14.12
CA GLY A 380 -23.64 1.49 -14.56
C GLY A 380 -23.79 0.32 -15.54
N GLU A 381 -24.79 -0.54 -15.31
CA GLU A 381 -25.15 -1.62 -16.22
C GLU A 381 -25.74 -1.07 -17.53
N ALA A 382 -26.63 -0.08 -17.46
CA ALA A 382 -27.13 0.62 -18.64
C ALA A 382 -25.99 1.27 -19.45
N GLN A 383 -25.06 1.97 -18.80
CA GLN A 383 -23.90 2.59 -19.47
C GLN A 383 -22.95 1.55 -20.08
N ARG A 384 -22.71 0.42 -19.40
CA ARG A 384 -21.95 -0.73 -19.93
C ARG A 384 -22.56 -1.23 -21.23
N SER A 385 -23.87 -1.47 -21.26
CA SER A 385 -24.60 -1.95 -22.43
C SER A 385 -24.47 -0.97 -23.60
N ALA A 386 -24.62 0.34 -23.35
CA ALA A 386 -24.48 1.38 -24.37
C ALA A 386 -23.05 1.48 -24.94
N TRP A 387 -22.02 1.18 -24.15
CA TRP A 387 -20.62 1.25 -24.61
C TRP A 387 -20.21 0.12 -25.56
N ILE A 388 -21.03 -0.92 -25.73
CA ILE A 388 -20.92 -1.88 -26.85
C ILE A 388 -21.04 -1.14 -28.20
N GLY A 389 -21.87 -0.08 -28.24
CA GLY A 389 -22.00 0.81 -29.39
C GLY A 389 -22.75 0.26 -30.60
N SER A 390 -23.32 -0.94 -30.50
CA SER A 390 -24.29 -1.50 -31.45
C SER A 390 -25.71 -1.05 -31.11
N ILE A 391 -26.65 -1.18 -32.06
CA ILE A 391 -28.08 -0.90 -31.86
C ILE A 391 -28.62 -1.69 -30.65
N SER A 392 -28.42 -3.02 -30.64
CA SER A 392 -28.87 -3.89 -29.54
C SER A 392 -28.27 -3.53 -28.17
N GLY A 393 -27.02 -3.06 -28.11
CA GLY A 393 -26.42 -2.59 -26.86
C GLY A 393 -27.03 -1.28 -26.35
N LEU A 394 -27.44 -0.39 -27.26
CA LEU A 394 -28.15 0.85 -26.93
C LEU A 394 -29.62 0.60 -26.56
N GLU A 395 -30.28 -0.37 -27.20
CA GLU A 395 -31.64 -0.80 -26.84
C GLU A 395 -31.69 -1.45 -25.45
N GLU A 396 -30.72 -2.33 -25.15
CA GLU A 396 -30.57 -2.92 -23.81
C GLU A 396 -30.24 -1.86 -22.74
N ALA A 397 -29.39 -0.88 -23.07
CA ALA A 397 -29.12 0.25 -22.18
C ALA A 397 -30.37 1.08 -21.87
N ILE A 398 -31.21 1.34 -22.87
CA ILE A 398 -32.49 2.04 -22.70
C ILE A 398 -33.44 1.19 -21.83
N SER A 399 -33.55 -0.11 -22.08
CA SER A 399 -34.35 -1.06 -21.29
C SER A 399 -33.94 -1.09 -19.82
N GLN A 400 -32.63 -1.12 -19.54
CA GLN A 400 -32.08 -1.10 -18.18
C GLN A 400 -32.33 0.24 -17.48
N ALA A 401 -32.09 1.37 -18.16
CA ALA A 401 -32.32 2.69 -17.60
C ALA A 401 -33.82 3.03 -17.39
N GLN A 402 -34.73 2.46 -18.20
CA GLN A 402 -36.18 2.64 -18.05
C GLN A 402 -36.75 1.99 -16.78
N GLN A 403 -36.04 1.03 -16.18
CA GLN A 403 -36.45 0.39 -14.92
C GLN A 403 -36.19 1.28 -13.69
N ILE A 404 -35.48 2.39 -13.85
CA ILE A 404 -35.21 3.36 -12.78
C ILE A 404 -36.48 4.17 -12.51
N ASN A 405 -37.02 4.05 -11.30
CA ASN A 405 -38.26 4.71 -10.89
C ASN A 405 -38.09 6.23 -10.75
N ALA A 406 -39.14 7.00 -11.08
CA ALA A 406 -39.16 8.47 -10.99
C ALA A 406 -38.98 9.06 -9.57
N SER A 407 -38.99 8.22 -8.54
CA SER A 407 -38.69 8.59 -7.15
C SER A 407 -37.20 8.46 -6.77
N ARG A 408 -36.34 8.01 -7.69
CA ARG A 408 -34.89 7.81 -7.47
C ARG A 408 -34.12 9.05 -7.86
N ALA A 409 -33.08 9.39 -7.09
CA ALA A 409 -32.29 10.61 -7.30
C ALA A 409 -31.58 10.66 -8.67
N VAL A 410 -31.32 9.50 -9.27
CA VAL A 410 -30.65 9.39 -10.58
C VAL A 410 -31.62 9.35 -11.79
N TYR A 411 -32.93 9.52 -11.58
CA TYR A 411 -33.93 9.40 -12.65
C TYR A 411 -33.72 10.38 -13.80
N ASP A 412 -33.48 11.67 -13.53
CA ASP A 412 -33.26 12.67 -14.57
C ASP A 412 -32.00 12.37 -15.41
N GLN A 413 -30.96 11.83 -14.76
CA GLN A 413 -29.75 11.35 -15.44
C GLN A 413 -30.05 10.14 -16.32
N ALA A 414 -30.91 9.21 -15.88
CA ALA A 414 -31.38 8.09 -16.70
C ALA A 414 -32.15 8.58 -17.94
N GLN A 415 -33.06 9.54 -17.80
CA GLN A 415 -33.82 10.10 -18.93
C GLN A 415 -32.92 10.83 -19.93
N GLN A 416 -31.92 11.60 -19.46
CA GLN A 416 -30.93 12.23 -20.33
C GLN A 416 -30.09 11.21 -21.11
N LEU A 417 -29.73 10.09 -20.49
CA LEU A 417 -29.00 9.00 -21.15
C LEU A 417 -29.88 8.27 -22.17
N ILE A 418 -31.14 7.97 -21.84
CA ILE A 418 -32.12 7.36 -22.76
C ILE A 418 -32.31 8.22 -24.02
N ALA A 419 -32.59 9.52 -23.85
CA ALA A 419 -32.78 10.45 -24.96
C ALA A 419 -31.53 10.56 -25.84
N ARG A 420 -30.34 10.49 -25.24
CA ARG A 420 -29.06 10.42 -25.98
C ARG A 420 -28.94 9.12 -26.76
N TRP A 421 -29.19 7.96 -26.15
CA TRP A 421 -29.03 6.66 -26.79
C TRP A 421 -30.02 6.43 -27.93
N GLN A 422 -31.23 6.97 -27.85
CA GLN A 422 -32.19 7.00 -28.95
C GLN A 422 -31.64 7.74 -30.18
N LEU A 423 -30.95 8.87 -29.99
CA LEU A 423 -30.26 9.58 -31.07
C LEU A 423 -29.02 8.82 -31.59
N GLU A 424 -28.33 8.04 -30.74
CA GLU A 424 -27.23 7.19 -31.20
C GLU A 424 -27.73 5.99 -32.03
N ILE A 425 -28.89 5.40 -31.73
CA ILE A 425 -29.47 4.26 -32.50
C ILE A 425 -29.70 4.63 -33.97
N GLU A 426 -30.34 5.76 -34.27
CA GLU A 426 -30.58 6.20 -35.65
C GLU A 426 -29.24 6.39 -36.41
N ALA A 427 -28.27 7.03 -35.75
CA ALA A 427 -26.97 7.29 -36.35
C ALA A 427 -26.15 6.01 -36.57
N VAL A 428 -26.17 5.05 -35.63
CA VAL A 428 -25.50 3.74 -35.81
C VAL A 428 -26.13 2.98 -37.00
N SER A 429 -27.45 2.95 -37.11
CA SER A 429 -28.13 2.32 -38.26
C SER A 429 -27.73 2.94 -39.61
N ARG A 430 -27.63 4.28 -39.67
CA ARG A 430 -27.12 4.99 -40.86
C ARG A 430 -25.64 4.69 -41.15
N LEU A 431 -24.79 4.62 -40.11
CA LEU A 431 -23.38 4.27 -40.26
C LEU A 431 -23.20 2.83 -40.74
N GLU A 432 -23.97 1.87 -40.23
CA GLU A 432 -23.95 0.49 -40.69
C GLU A 432 -24.36 0.39 -42.17
N LYS A 433 -25.44 1.07 -42.58
CA LYS A 433 -25.86 1.17 -43.99
C LYS A 433 -24.80 1.86 -44.88
N ALA A 434 -24.18 2.92 -44.40
CA ALA A 434 -23.09 3.59 -45.12
C ALA A 434 -21.86 2.69 -45.25
N ARG A 435 -21.52 1.92 -44.22
CA ARG A 435 -20.41 0.95 -44.22
C ARG A 435 -20.66 -0.23 -45.17
N THR A 436 -21.90 -0.73 -45.29
CA THR A 436 -22.22 -1.78 -46.27
C THR A 436 -22.13 -1.28 -47.71
N LEU A 437 -22.62 -0.05 -47.99
CA LEU A 437 -22.39 0.60 -49.28
C LEU A 437 -20.89 0.75 -49.58
N ALA A 438 -20.12 1.34 -48.66
CA ALA A 438 -18.68 1.53 -48.84
C ALA A 438 -17.89 0.22 -49.03
N SER A 439 -18.38 -0.92 -48.52
CA SER A 439 -17.74 -2.23 -48.68
C SER A 439 -17.70 -2.75 -50.11
N LEU A 440 -18.58 -2.23 -50.99
CA LEU A 440 -18.59 -2.54 -52.43
C LEU A 440 -17.42 -1.87 -53.18
N GLY A 441 -16.85 -0.79 -52.62
CA GLY A 441 -15.60 -0.18 -53.07
C GLY A 441 -15.63 0.61 -54.38
N THR A 442 -16.75 0.66 -55.12
CA THR A 442 -16.84 1.50 -56.32
C THR A 442 -16.98 2.99 -55.95
N VAL A 443 -16.62 3.89 -56.88
CA VAL A 443 -16.78 5.34 -56.69
C VAL A 443 -18.24 5.72 -56.39
N ASN A 444 -19.20 5.06 -57.04
CA ASN A 444 -20.63 5.29 -56.82
C ASN A 444 -21.06 4.87 -55.41
N ASP A 445 -20.65 3.69 -54.97
CA ASP A 445 -21.06 3.14 -53.66
C ASP A 445 -20.37 3.87 -52.51
N LEU A 446 -19.10 4.27 -52.66
CA LEU A 446 -18.40 5.14 -51.73
C LEU A 446 -19.05 6.53 -51.66
N THR A 447 -19.53 7.07 -52.78
CA THR A 447 -20.26 8.36 -52.81
C THR A 447 -21.63 8.23 -52.14
N ALA A 448 -22.34 7.12 -52.34
CA ALA A 448 -23.59 6.83 -51.64
C ALA A 448 -23.39 6.65 -50.12
N ALA A 449 -22.31 5.98 -49.71
CA ALA A 449 -21.91 5.86 -48.31
C ALA A 449 -21.62 7.23 -47.67
N ILE A 450 -20.86 8.08 -48.36
CA ILE A 450 -20.59 9.46 -47.94
C ILE A 450 -21.90 10.23 -47.77
N ALA A 451 -22.84 10.12 -48.71
CA ALA A 451 -24.13 10.79 -48.64
C ALA A 451 -24.98 10.33 -47.44
N GLU A 452 -25.09 9.02 -47.19
CA GLU A 452 -25.86 8.49 -46.05
C GLU A 452 -25.24 8.91 -44.70
N ALA A 453 -23.91 8.85 -44.55
CA ALA A 453 -23.24 9.30 -43.33
C ALA A 453 -23.31 10.83 -43.13
N GLN A 454 -23.44 11.63 -44.20
CA GLN A 454 -23.65 13.07 -44.13
C GLN A 454 -25.06 13.48 -43.66
N VAL A 455 -26.04 12.57 -43.65
CA VAL A 455 -27.37 12.82 -43.06
C VAL A 455 -27.28 13.01 -41.53
N ILE A 456 -26.26 12.44 -40.88
CA ILE A 456 -26.10 12.46 -39.42
C ILE A 456 -25.78 13.89 -38.94
N PRO A 457 -26.67 14.55 -38.16
CA PRO A 457 -26.50 15.94 -37.80
C PRO A 457 -25.24 16.22 -36.99
N ALA A 458 -24.67 17.41 -37.13
CA ALA A 458 -23.44 17.81 -36.44
C ALA A 458 -23.50 17.78 -34.90
N SER A 459 -24.72 17.81 -34.34
CA SER A 459 -25.07 17.70 -32.92
C SER A 459 -25.28 16.27 -32.42
N ASN A 460 -25.37 15.27 -33.31
CA ASN A 460 -25.55 13.88 -32.92
C ASN A 460 -24.28 13.35 -32.23
N PRO A 461 -24.36 12.54 -31.15
CA PRO A 461 -23.16 12.03 -30.47
C PRO A 461 -22.22 11.20 -31.35
N ARG A 462 -22.70 10.63 -32.47
CA ARG A 462 -21.93 9.87 -33.47
C ARG A 462 -21.35 10.72 -34.60
N ALA A 463 -21.56 12.04 -34.61
CA ALA A 463 -21.10 12.92 -35.69
C ALA A 463 -19.58 12.93 -35.89
N SER A 464 -18.77 12.60 -34.87
CA SER A 464 -17.31 12.42 -35.03
C SER A 464 -16.96 11.13 -35.79
N GLU A 465 -17.69 10.05 -35.52
CA GLU A 465 -17.53 8.75 -36.18
C GLU A 465 -17.93 8.86 -37.67
N ALA A 466 -19.07 9.51 -37.95
CA ALA A 466 -19.53 9.82 -39.30
C ALA A 466 -18.51 10.63 -40.12
N ARG A 467 -17.91 11.68 -39.52
CA ARG A 467 -16.88 12.50 -40.19
C ARG A 467 -15.60 11.72 -40.50
N GLN A 468 -15.21 10.78 -39.64
CA GLN A 468 -14.02 9.94 -39.86
C GLN A 468 -14.24 8.99 -41.06
N ASP A 469 -15.39 8.31 -41.12
CA ASP A 469 -15.73 7.44 -42.24
C ASP A 469 -15.93 8.24 -43.55
N VAL A 470 -16.62 9.38 -43.54
CA VAL A 470 -16.76 10.28 -44.70
C VAL A 470 -15.39 10.73 -45.24
N ASN A 471 -14.45 11.12 -44.38
CA ASN A 471 -13.12 11.53 -44.80
C ASN A 471 -12.31 10.35 -45.39
N ARG A 472 -12.44 9.15 -44.80
CA ARG A 472 -11.82 7.92 -45.31
C ARG A 472 -12.35 7.57 -46.69
N TRP A 473 -13.65 7.52 -46.88
CA TRP A 473 -14.27 7.18 -48.16
C TRP A 473 -14.00 8.23 -49.23
N ARG A 474 -13.99 9.53 -48.88
CA ARG A 474 -13.53 10.59 -49.79
C ARG A 474 -12.10 10.35 -50.24
N SER A 475 -11.17 10.05 -49.33
CA SER A 475 -9.78 9.73 -49.69
C SER A 475 -9.67 8.51 -50.60
N GLN A 476 -10.56 7.52 -50.47
CA GLN A 476 -10.62 6.36 -51.38
C GLN A 476 -11.15 6.73 -52.76
N VAL A 477 -12.22 7.53 -52.85
CA VAL A 477 -12.74 8.07 -54.13
C VAL A 477 -11.67 8.89 -54.84
N GLU A 478 -11.04 9.84 -54.15
CA GLU A 478 -9.95 10.67 -54.70
C GLU A 478 -8.78 9.81 -55.20
N THR A 479 -8.44 8.72 -54.49
CA THR A 479 -7.40 7.78 -54.92
C THR A 479 -7.81 7.04 -56.20
N ILE A 480 -9.03 6.51 -56.29
CA ILE A 480 -9.51 5.79 -57.48
C ILE A 480 -9.59 6.71 -58.71
N GLU A 481 -9.98 7.97 -58.51
CA GLU A 481 -10.02 8.99 -59.57
C GLU A 481 -8.64 9.47 -60.04
N ASP A 482 -7.69 9.65 -59.10
CA ASP A 482 -6.35 10.20 -59.41
C ASP A 482 -5.35 9.15 -59.87
N GLN A 483 -5.50 7.88 -59.45
CA GLN A 483 -4.55 6.80 -59.76
C GLN A 483 -4.28 6.64 -61.27
N PRO A 484 -5.26 6.71 -62.19
CA PRO A 484 -5.00 6.61 -63.63
C PRO A 484 -4.07 7.71 -64.18
N TYR A 485 -4.05 8.91 -63.61
CA TYR A 485 -3.09 9.96 -63.99
C TYR A 485 -1.68 9.60 -63.48
N LEU A 486 -1.58 9.11 -62.24
CA LEU A 486 -0.30 8.71 -61.66
C LEU A 486 0.31 7.49 -62.35
N ASP A 487 -0.52 6.56 -62.84
CA ASP A 487 -0.10 5.38 -63.60
C ASP A 487 0.35 5.75 -65.02
N ARG A 488 -0.43 6.57 -65.75
CA ARG A 488 -0.02 7.08 -67.07
C ARG A 488 1.28 7.88 -66.98
N ALA A 489 1.41 8.76 -65.98
CA ALA A 489 2.64 9.51 -65.75
C ALA A 489 3.85 8.59 -65.52
N GLN A 490 3.68 7.50 -64.74
CA GLN A 490 4.74 6.51 -64.54
C GLN A 490 5.08 5.73 -65.82
N GLN A 491 4.09 5.33 -66.62
CA GLN A 491 4.30 4.64 -67.90
C GLN A 491 5.08 5.52 -68.90
N ILE A 492 4.71 6.80 -69.01
CA ILE A 492 5.42 7.77 -69.86
C ILE A 492 6.87 7.94 -69.38
N ALA A 493 7.10 8.02 -68.06
CA ALA A 493 8.42 8.19 -67.48
C ALA A 493 9.40 7.01 -67.70
N LEU A 494 8.93 5.84 -68.15
CA LEU A 494 9.77 4.66 -68.43
C LEU A 494 10.77 4.86 -69.57
N LEU A 495 10.52 5.83 -70.47
CA LEU A 495 11.43 6.16 -71.58
C LEU A 495 12.67 6.94 -71.12
N GLU A 496 12.64 7.51 -69.91
CA GLU A 496 13.71 8.27 -69.22
C GLU A 496 14.29 9.49 -69.96
N ASP A 497 13.85 9.79 -71.19
CA ASP A 497 14.26 10.98 -71.93
C ASP A 497 13.60 12.28 -71.42
N VAL A 498 14.17 13.43 -71.80
CA VAL A 498 13.73 14.76 -71.33
C VAL A 498 12.27 15.08 -71.69
N ASN A 499 11.81 14.71 -72.90
CA ASN A 499 10.45 15.03 -73.35
C ASN A 499 9.43 14.14 -72.62
N SER A 500 9.72 12.84 -72.50
CA SER A 500 8.86 11.91 -71.77
C SER A 500 8.81 12.22 -70.28
N LEU A 501 9.93 12.57 -69.64
CA LEU A 501 9.93 13.00 -68.24
C LEU A 501 9.17 14.33 -68.04
N GLN A 502 9.19 15.25 -69.00
CA GLN A 502 8.36 16.47 -68.97
C GLN A 502 6.86 16.15 -69.12
N ALA A 503 6.50 15.26 -70.05
CA ALA A 503 5.12 14.80 -70.22
C ALA A 503 4.59 14.05 -68.97
N ALA A 504 5.42 13.21 -68.35
CA ALA A 504 5.11 12.56 -67.07
C ALA A 504 4.88 13.56 -65.93
N ILE A 505 5.69 14.62 -65.85
CA ILE A 505 5.48 15.72 -64.89
C ILE A 505 4.14 16.44 -65.16
N ALA A 506 3.81 16.72 -66.42
CA ALA A 506 2.55 17.36 -66.79
C ALA A 506 1.33 16.48 -66.43
N GLU A 507 1.40 15.17 -66.70
CA GLU A 507 0.33 14.21 -66.38
C GLU A 507 0.14 14.06 -64.87
N ALA A 508 1.22 13.90 -64.10
CA ALA A 508 1.13 13.84 -62.63
C ALA A 508 0.72 15.19 -62.00
N SER A 509 0.88 16.31 -62.71
CA SER A 509 0.44 17.64 -62.21
C SER A 509 -1.07 17.87 -62.28
N GLN A 510 -1.82 17.00 -62.97
CA GLN A 510 -3.29 17.02 -62.96
C GLN A 510 -3.86 16.71 -61.56
N ILE A 511 -3.12 15.95 -60.75
CA ILE A 511 -3.46 15.63 -59.37
C ILE A 511 -3.31 16.89 -58.52
N ARG A 512 -4.45 17.43 -58.06
CA ARG A 512 -4.54 18.76 -57.43
C ARG A 512 -4.08 18.75 -55.97
N ASN A 513 -3.59 19.88 -55.50
CA ASN A 513 -3.28 20.07 -54.07
C ASN A 513 -4.51 19.79 -53.20
N GLY A 514 -4.32 19.12 -52.07
CA GLY A 514 -5.37 18.67 -51.16
C GLY A 514 -5.96 17.28 -51.45
N ARG A 515 -5.72 16.70 -52.64
CA ARG A 515 -6.16 15.33 -52.99
C ARG A 515 -5.28 14.26 -52.35
N ALA A 516 -5.85 13.09 -52.05
CA ALA A 516 -5.18 11.94 -51.45
C ALA A 516 -3.82 11.57 -52.09
N LEU A 517 -3.69 11.53 -53.42
CA LEU A 517 -2.46 11.14 -54.11
C LEU A 517 -1.46 12.29 -54.35
N TYR A 518 -1.80 13.53 -53.99
CA TYR A 518 -0.94 14.70 -54.23
C TYR A 518 0.48 14.58 -53.63
N PRO A 519 0.70 14.09 -52.39
CA PRO A 519 2.06 13.92 -51.85
C PRO A 519 2.91 12.95 -52.68
N THR A 520 2.30 11.89 -53.21
CA THR A 520 2.94 10.88 -54.07
C THR A 520 3.27 11.48 -55.44
N ALA A 521 2.33 12.17 -56.07
CA ALA A 521 2.56 12.89 -57.34
C ALA A 521 3.70 13.92 -57.20
N ARG A 522 3.71 14.72 -56.12
CA ARG A 522 4.78 15.68 -55.81
C ARG A 522 6.11 15.02 -55.43
N LYS A 523 6.14 13.74 -55.05
CA LYS A 523 7.38 12.97 -54.92
C LYS A 523 7.91 12.59 -56.31
N GLN A 524 7.07 11.99 -57.17
CA GLN A 524 7.47 11.58 -58.52
C GLN A 524 7.92 12.76 -59.38
N ILE A 525 7.19 13.88 -59.37
CA ILE A 525 7.56 15.11 -60.08
C ILE A 525 8.96 15.60 -59.69
N ARG A 526 9.33 15.54 -58.41
CA ARG A 526 10.69 15.91 -57.95
C ARG A 526 11.74 14.92 -58.47
N THR A 527 11.47 13.62 -58.43
CA THR A 527 12.36 12.58 -59.00
C THR A 527 12.61 12.81 -60.48
N TRP A 528 11.55 13.03 -61.28
CA TRP A 528 11.66 13.25 -62.72
C TRP A 528 12.32 14.59 -63.06
N THR A 529 12.05 15.65 -62.29
CA THR A 529 12.76 16.94 -62.41
C THR A 529 14.26 16.76 -62.19
N ALA A 530 14.66 15.99 -61.17
CA ALA A 530 16.07 15.71 -60.90
C ALA A 530 16.72 14.83 -61.99
N LYS A 531 15.99 13.90 -62.61
CA LYS A 531 16.46 13.16 -63.80
C LYS A 531 16.69 14.09 -64.98
N ILE A 532 15.72 14.94 -65.33
CA ILE A 532 15.86 15.94 -66.41
C ILE A 532 17.07 16.84 -66.17
N GLN A 533 17.22 17.36 -64.95
CA GLN A 533 18.37 18.19 -64.59
C GLN A 533 19.69 17.43 -64.79
N ARG A 534 19.82 16.19 -64.28
CA ARG A 534 21.04 15.39 -64.51
C ARG A 534 21.31 15.20 -66.01
N ILE A 535 20.31 14.83 -66.81
CA ILE A 535 20.50 14.63 -68.27
C ILE A 535 20.97 15.92 -68.97
N GLN A 536 20.44 17.08 -68.57
CA GLN A 536 20.85 18.38 -69.11
C GLN A 536 22.23 18.85 -68.62
N ASP A 537 22.57 18.56 -67.37
CA ASP A 537 23.74 19.12 -66.68
C ASP A 537 25.00 18.24 -66.85
N GLN A 538 24.83 16.93 -67.06
CA GLN A 538 25.90 15.95 -67.15
C GLN A 538 27.00 16.31 -68.17
N PRO A 539 26.69 16.76 -69.41
CA PRO A 539 27.74 17.09 -70.39
C PRO A 539 28.67 18.21 -69.94
N TYR A 540 28.17 19.18 -69.15
CA TYR A 540 28.98 20.28 -68.62
C TYR A 540 29.90 19.82 -67.48
N LEU A 541 29.42 18.89 -66.64
CA LEU A 541 30.24 18.30 -65.59
C LEU A 541 31.34 17.38 -66.16
N ASP A 542 31.02 16.63 -67.22
CA ASP A 542 31.99 15.76 -67.89
C ASP A 542 32.97 16.56 -68.76
N GLN A 543 32.56 17.71 -69.33
CA GLN A 543 33.49 18.68 -69.92
C GLN A 543 34.46 19.24 -68.87
N ALA A 544 33.97 19.61 -67.68
CA ALA A 544 34.82 20.08 -66.59
C ALA A 544 35.81 19.00 -66.12
N ARG A 545 35.37 17.73 -66.04
CA ARG A 545 36.25 16.59 -65.76
C ARG A 545 37.33 16.41 -66.82
N ALA A 546 36.98 16.43 -68.11
CA ALA A 546 37.95 16.33 -69.20
C ALA A 546 39.00 17.47 -69.20
N LEU A 547 38.60 18.69 -68.80
CA LEU A 547 39.53 19.80 -68.59
C LEU A 547 40.49 19.52 -67.43
N ALA A 548 40.00 18.99 -66.31
CA ALA A 548 40.84 18.63 -65.16
C ALA A 548 41.82 17.49 -65.48
N ASP A 549 41.35 16.47 -66.20
CA ASP A 549 42.16 15.31 -66.62
C ASP A 549 43.24 15.71 -67.64
N SER A 550 42.98 16.73 -68.47
CA SER A 550 44.01 17.35 -69.34
C SER A 550 45.03 18.21 -68.57
N GLY A 551 44.79 18.47 -67.28
CA GLY A 551 45.67 19.21 -66.38
C GLY A 551 45.23 20.65 -66.07
N ASP A 552 44.26 21.20 -66.80
CA ASP A 552 43.70 22.55 -66.61
C ASP A 552 42.66 22.57 -65.48
N LEU A 553 43.14 22.34 -64.26
CA LEU A 553 42.35 22.43 -63.03
C LEU A 553 41.68 23.81 -62.84
N PRO A 554 42.31 24.96 -63.14
CA PRO A 554 41.64 26.27 -63.05
C PRO A 554 40.42 26.40 -63.96
N THR A 555 40.52 26.04 -65.24
CA THR A 555 39.36 26.13 -66.16
C THR A 555 38.29 25.10 -65.81
N ALA A 556 38.69 23.89 -65.41
CA ALA A 556 37.76 22.87 -64.90
C ALA A 556 36.92 23.37 -63.71
N ILE A 557 37.57 23.97 -62.71
CA ILE A 557 36.90 24.58 -61.55
C ILE A 557 35.90 25.65 -62.01
N ASN A 558 36.33 26.57 -62.89
CA ASN A 558 35.46 27.64 -63.40
C ASN A 558 34.24 27.11 -64.16
N THR A 559 34.40 26.05 -64.96
CA THR A 559 33.29 25.39 -65.68
C THR A 559 32.33 24.72 -64.72
N ALA A 560 32.83 23.95 -63.74
CA ALA A 560 31.97 23.27 -62.76
C ALA A 560 31.30 24.24 -61.77
N GLN A 561 31.91 25.39 -61.45
CA GLN A 561 31.39 26.34 -60.47
C GLN A 561 30.00 26.88 -60.84
N GLN A 562 29.71 27.03 -62.14
CA GLN A 562 28.39 27.42 -62.63
C GLN A 562 27.32 26.38 -62.27
N LEU A 563 27.66 25.09 -62.38
CA LEU A 563 26.77 23.99 -62.02
C LEU A 563 26.66 23.80 -60.50
N ALA A 564 27.77 23.88 -59.77
CA ALA A 564 27.79 23.80 -58.30
C ALA A 564 26.93 24.90 -57.64
N SER A 565 26.92 26.11 -58.22
CA SER A 565 26.15 27.24 -57.72
C SER A 565 24.65 27.20 -58.11
N SER A 566 24.22 26.24 -58.93
CA SER A 566 22.88 26.23 -59.55
C SER A 566 21.75 25.69 -58.66
N GLY A 567 22.07 24.93 -57.61
CA GLY A 567 21.09 24.18 -56.80
C GLY A 567 20.38 23.04 -57.54
N ARG A 568 20.81 22.68 -58.77
CA ARG A 568 20.25 21.57 -59.57
C ARG A 568 20.82 20.22 -59.13
N ALA A 569 20.26 19.13 -59.68
CA ALA A 569 20.57 17.74 -59.29
C ALA A 569 22.06 17.37 -59.22
N LEU A 570 22.91 17.94 -60.08
CA LEU A 570 24.36 17.70 -60.09
C LEU A 570 25.19 18.70 -59.26
N ALA A 571 24.58 19.70 -58.61
CA ALA A 571 25.33 20.75 -57.92
C ALA A 571 26.29 20.22 -56.84
N GLY A 572 25.87 19.21 -56.06
CA GLY A 572 26.73 18.57 -55.06
C GLY A 572 27.85 17.70 -55.68
N GLU A 573 27.58 17.06 -56.81
CA GLU A 573 28.58 16.28 -57.55
C GLU A 573 29.64 17.18 -58.20
N ALA A 574 29.22 18.36 -58.67
CA ALA A 574 30.10 19.41 -59.19
C ALA A 574 30.95 20.05 -58.07
N GLN A 575 30.37 20.35 -56.91
CA GLN A 575 31.14 20.90 -55.77
C GLN A 575 32.21 19.91 -55.28
N GLY A 576 31.89 18.63 -55.14
CA GLY A 576 32.88 17.61 -54.74
C GLY A 576 34.07 17.52 -55.71
N ALA A 577 33.81 17.63 -57.02
CA ALA A 577 34.86 17.68 -58.03
C ALA A 577 35.74 18.94 -57.91
N ILE A 578 35.12 20.10 -57.68
CA ILE A 578 35.83 21.37 -57.43
C ILE A 578 36.72 21.26 -56.20
N ASP A 579 36.23 20.70 -55.10
CA ASP A 579 36.97 20.57 -53.83
C ASP A 579 38.22 19.68 -54.00
N ASP A 580 38.09 18.57 -54.75
CA ASP A 580 39.20 17.68 -55.12
C ASP A 580 40.22 18.41 -56.02
N TRP A 581 39.78 19.14 -57.05
CA TRP A 581 40.68 19.90 -57.94
C TRP A 581 41.40 21.04 -57.22
N GLN A 582 40.71 21.78 -56.35
CA GLN A 582 41.33 22.75 -55.45
C GLN A 582 42.33 22.07 -54.50
N GLY A 583 42.04 20.86 -54.04
CA GLY A 583 42.96 20.01 -53.28
C GLY A 583 44.24 19.68 -54.06
N GLN A 584 44.11 19.33 -55.35
CA GLN A 584 45.24 19.08 -56.23
C GLN A 584 46.10 20.33 -56.49
N ILE A 585 45.49 21.50 -56.73
CA ILE A 585 46.24 22.77 -56.91
C ILE A 585 47.04 23.09 -55.64
N ARG A 586 46.40 23.06 -54.47
CA ARG A 586 47.07 23.27 -53.17
C ARG A 586 48.18 22.25 -52.93
N GLY A 587 48.00 20.99 -53.36
CA GLY A 587 49.04 19.96 -53.33
C GLY A 587 50.25 20.30 -54.21
N LYS A 588 50.03 20.69 -55.47
CA LYS A 588 51.10 21.12 -56.40
C LYS A 588 51.88 22.32 -55.84
N GLU A 589 51.20 23.30 -55.26
CA GLU A 589 51.83 24.46 -54.61
C GLU A 589 52.63 24.09 -53.34
N ASN A 590 52.03 23.32 -52.43
CA ASN A 590 52.69 22.89 -51.19
C ASN A 590 53.96 22.08 -51.50
N TRP A 591 53.92 21.22 -52.53
CA TRP A 591 55.09 20.47 -52.99
C TRP A 591 56.20 21.38 -53.53
N LYS A 592 55.85 22.36 -54.38
CA LYS A 592 56.81 23.36 -54.89
C LYS A 592 57.46 24.13 -53.74
N LYS A 593 56.65 24.69 -52.84
CA LYS A 593 57.10 25.46 -51.67
C LYS A 593 57.98 24.63 -50.73
N ALA A 594 57.62 23.37 -50.48
CA ALA A 594 58.44 22.43 -49.70
C ALA A 594 59.84 22.25 -50.31
N ARG A 595 59.91 21.99 -51.62
CA ARG A 595 61.20 21.85 -52.32
C ARG A 595 62.02 23.13 -52.28
N GLU A 596 61.40 24.30 -52.46
CA GLU A 596 62.08 25.61 -52.41
C GLU A 596 62.65 25.88 -51.01
N VAL A 597 61.89 25.64 -49.94
CA VAL A 597 62.35 25.82 -48.56
C VAL A 597 63.48 24.83 -48.21
N ALA A 598 63.40 23.58 -48.66
CA ALA A 598 64.42 22.55 -48.38
C ALA A 598 65.83 22.90 -48.92
N LEU A 599 65.92 23.69 -50.00
CA LEU A 599 67.21 24.14 -50.56
C LEU A 599 68.05 24.99 -49.58
N THR A 600 67.42 25.53 -48.52
CA THR A 600 68.12 26.28 -47.47
C THR A 600 69.06 25.39 -46.63
N GLY A 601 68.81 24.07 -46.57
CA GLY A 601 69.67 23.09 -45.88
C GLY A 601 69.73 23.17 -44.34
N THR A 602 69.21 24.24 -43.72
CA THR A 602 69.12 24.40 -42.26
C THR A 602 68.05 23.49 -41.64
N PRO A 603 68.22 23.01 -40.38
CA PRO A 603 67.23 22.14 -39.72
C PRO A 603 65.80 22.67 -39.75
N GLU A 604 65.61 23.94 -39.45
CA GLU A 604 64.30 24.59 -39.33
C GLU A 604 63.58 24.60 -40.68
N ALA A 605 64.33 24.81 -41.77
CA ALA A 605 63.84 24.79 -43.13
C ALA A 605 63.51 23.36 -43.59
N LEU A 606 64.34 22.35 -43.28
CA LEU A 606 64.03 20.95 -43.61
C LEU A 606 62.75 20.46 -42.88
N VAL A 607 62.54 20.89 -41.63
CA VAL A 607 61.32 20.58 -40.87
C VAL A 607 60.09 21.25 -41.48
N GLU A 608 60.17 22.54 -41.82
CA GLU A 608 59.07 23.26 -42.49
C GLU A 608 58.80 22.67 -43.89
N ALA A 609 59.83 22.27 -44.64
CA ALA A 609 59.69 21.60 -45.92
C ALA A 609 58.95 20.25 -45.79
N ILE A 610 59.32 19.40 -44.83
CA ILE A 610 58.59 18.16 -44.54
C ILE A 610 57.13 18.48 -44.16
N ARG A 611 56.91 19.49 -43.33
CA ARG A 611 55.57 19.92 -42.89
C ARG A 611 54.72 20.54 -44.02
N LEU A 612 55.34 21.04 -45.08
CA LEU A 612 54.64 21.51 -46.29
C LEU A 612 54.35 20.33 -47.24
N ALA A 613 55.32 19.43 -47.43
CA ALA A 613 55.17 18.26 -48.28
C ALA A 613 54.12 17.27 -47.75
N ASP A 614 54.02 17.06 -46.44
CA ASP A 614 53.02 16.13 -45.89
C ASP A 614 51.56 16.66 -46.01
N ARG A 615 51.37 17.97 -46.21
CA ARG A 615 50.07 18.55 -46.59
C ARG A 615 49.64 18.21 -48.02
N VAL A 616 50.46 17.52 -48.81
CA VAL A 616 50.06 16.98 -50.11
C VAL A 616 49.25 15.71 -49.89
N SER A 617 47.99 15.74 -50.35
CA SER A 617 47.03 14.65 -50.20
C SER A 617 47.60 13.29 -50.61
N VAL A 618 47.30 12.25 -49.83
CA VAL A 618 47.72 10.87 -50.11
C VAL A 618 47.19 10.34 -51.45
N ARG A 619 46.09 10.92 -51.97
CA ARG A 619 45.52 10.62 -53.29
C ARG A 619 46.19 11.38 -54.45
N SER A 620 47.15 12.27 -54.18
CA SER A 620 47.85 13.02 -55.23
C SER A 620 48.85 12.12 -55.97
N MET A 621 48.94 12.25 -57.29
CA MET A 621 50.00 11.62 -58.09
C MET A 621 51.41 11.99 -57.61
N LEU A 622 51.57 13.17 -56.99
CA LEU A 622 52.84 13.63 -56.41
C LEU A 622 53.23 12.90 -55.12
N ARG A 623 52.36 12.09 -54.51
CA ARG A 623 52.61 11.57 -53.15
C ARG A 623 53.84 10.64 -53.07
N MET A 624 54.20 9.97 -54.17
CA MET A 624 55.41 9.15 -54.25
C MET A 624 56.68 10.01 -54.10
N ASP A 625 56.82 11.07 -54.91
CA ASP A 625 57.96 12.00 -54.87
C ASP A 625 58.03 12.75 -53.52
N VAL A 626 56.86 13.14 -53.00
CA VAL A 626 56.68 13.76 -51.68
C VAL A 626 57.22 12.85 -50.57
N ASN A 627 56.82 11.58 -50.53
CA ASN A 627 57.31 10.63 -49.52
C ASN A 627 58.83 10.45 -49.61
N LEU A 628 59.36 10.28 -50.83
CA LEU A 628 60.80 10.10 -51.05
C LEU A 628 61.62 11.30 -50.56
N ALA A 629 61.17 12.53 -50.83
CA ALA A 629 61.84 13.72 -50.34
C ALA A 629 61.68 13.92 -48.83
N ILE A 630 60.53 13.59 -48.25
CA ILE A 630 60.32 13.62 -46.79
C ILE A 630 61.33 12.69 -46.08
N ASP A 631 61.57 11.49 -46.60
CA ASP A 631 62.60 10.59 -46.09
C ASP A 631 64.02 11.14 -46.27
N GLN A 632 64.35 11.67 -47.46
CA GLN A 632 65.67 12.29 -47.72
C GLN A 632 65.96 13.48 -46.80
N TRP A 633 65.00 14.38 -46.60
CA TRP A 633 65.14 15.52 -45.69
C TRP A 633 65.22 15.08 -44.22
N SER A 634 64.55 13.98 -43.86
CA SER A 634 64.65 13.38 -42.52
C SER A 634 66.04 12.76 -42.25
N LEU A 635 66.66 12.15 -43.27
CA LEU A 635 68.03 11.66 -43.19
C LEU A 635 69.05 12.80 -43.15
N GLN A 636 68.82 13.89 -43.90
CA GLN A 636 69.64 15.10 -43.84
C GLN A 636 69.59 15.76 -42.44
N LEU A 637 68.40 15.86 -41.82
CA LEU A 637 68.23 16.31 -40.45
C LEU A 637 69.04 15.47 -39.45
N LEU A 638 69.04 14.14 -39.61
CA LEU A 638 69.83 13.24 -38.76
C LEU A 638 71.34 13.46 -38.96
N GLN A 639 71.79 13.68 -40.19
CA GLN A 639 73.20 13.94 -40.48
C GLN A 639 73.67 15.31 -39.96
N ILE A 640 72.82 16.34 -40.00
CA ILE A 640 73.12 17.65 -39.40
C ILE A 640 73.18 17.52 -37.87
N ALA A 641 72.26 16.77 -37.24
CA ALA A 641 72.36 16.47 -35.82
C ALA A 641 73.66 15.74 -35.48
N ARG A 642 74.09 14.79 -36.31
CA ARG A 642 75.37 14.08 -36.12
C ARG A 642 76.58 15.00 -36.16
N SER A 643 76.70 15.87 -37.16
CA SER A 643 77.81 16.84 -37.22
C SER A 643 77.77 17.87 -36.08
N GLN A 644 76.58 18.27 -35.62
CA GLN A 644 76.45 19.10 -34.42
C GLN A 644 76.99 18.40 -33.18
N SER A 645 76.82 17.07 -33.05
CA SER A 645 77.24 16.34 -31.84
C SER A 645 78.76 16.30 -31.60
N GLU A 646 79.56 16.63 -32.62
CA GLU A 646 81.01 16.80 -32.50
C GLU A 646 81.42 18.06 -31.72
N SER A 647 80.48 18.99 -31.47
CA SER A 647 80.73 20.27 -30.78
C SER A 647 79.67 20.66 -29.74
N ASP A 648 78.40 20.29 -29.96
CA ASP A 648 77.25 20.60 -29.10
C ASP A 648 76.25 19.43 -29.10
N ILE A 649 76.47 18.48 -28.19
CA ILE A 649 75.62 17.29 -28.02
C ILE A 649 74.17 17.67 -27.59
N PRO A 650 73.94 18.62 -26.67
CA PRO A 650 72.58 19.13 -26.39
C PRO A 650 71.82 19.60 -27.63
N LYS A 651 72.45 20.41 -28.49
CA LYS A 651 71.85 20.91 -29.74
C LYS A 651 71.65 19.82 -30.79
N ALA A 652 72.57 18.88 -30.90
CA ALA A 652 72.38 17.66 -31.71
C ALA A 652 71.14 16.86 -31.28
N ILE A 653 70.97 16.68 -29.97
CA ILE A 653 69.78 16.03 -29.40
C ILE A 653 68.50 16.82 -29.71
N GLU A 654 68.55 18.16 -29.78
CA GLU A 654 67.41 18.99 -30.18
C GLU A 654 67.08 18.80 -31.66
N THR A 655 68.04 19.01 -32.56
CA THR A 655 67.88 18.81 -34.02
C THR A 655 67.34 17.42 -34.36
N ALA A 656 67.85 16.36 -33.73
CA ALA A 656 67.39 14.99 -33.97
C ALA A 656 65.95 14.72 -33.47
N ARG A 657 65.41 15.51 -32.53
CA ARG A 657 63.99 15.39 -32.11
C ARG A 657 63.02 16.00 -33.12
N LEU A 658 63.48 16.89 -34.00
CA LEU A 658 62.63 17.54 -34.99
C LEU A 658 62.22 16.61 -36.15
N ILE A 659 62.88 15.46 -36.29
CA ILE A 659 62.57 14.43 -37.29
C ILE A 659 61.18 13.83 -37.00
N PRO A 660 60.21 13.87 -37.94
CA PRO A 660 58.86 13.39 -37.69
C PRO A 660 58.73 11.88 -37.49
N ARG A 661 57.69 11.49 -36.74
CA ARG A 661 57.32 10.08 -36.52
C ARG A 661 56.76 9.46 -37.80
N GLY A 662 57.29 8.29 -38.17
CA GLY A 662 56.85 7.52 -39.34
C GLY A 662 57.94 7.41 -40.42
N ASN A 663 58.81 8.41 -40.52
CA ASN A 663 59.87 8.48 -41.51
C ASN A 663 61.02 7.50 -41.17
N THR A 664 61.74 7.04 -42.19
CA THR A 664 62.84 6.06 -42.07
C THR A 664 63.89 6.46 -41.02
N ALA A 665 64.38 7.69 -41.08
CA ALA A 665 65.40 8.23 -40.17
C ALA A 665 64.96 8.30 -38.70
N TYR A 666 63.66 8.27 -38.38
CA TYR A 666 63.16 8.51 -37.02
C TYR A 666 63.69 7.47 -36.02
N ARG A 667 63.71 6.19 -36.39
CA ARG A 667 64.17 5.12 -35.47
C ARG A 667 65.66 5.27 -35.15
N GLU A 668 66.45 5.60 -36.16
CA GLU A 668 67.90 5.82 -36.04
C GLU A 668 68.20 7.08 -35.21
N ALA A 669 67.47 8.17 -35.45
CA ALA A 669 67.54 9.38 -34.63
C ALA A 669 67.21 9.14 -33.15
N GLN A 670 66.15 8.36 -32.86
CA GLN A 670 65.79 8.02 -31.48
C GLN A 670 66.80 7.07 -30.80
N ALA A 671 67.55 6.26 -31.55
CA ALA A 671 68.67 5.51 -31.02
C ALA A 671 69.86 6.43 -30.72
N GLN A 672 70.25 7.28 -31.67
CA GLN A 672 71.33 8.25 -31.55
C GLN A 672 71.14 9.20 -30.34
N ILE A 673 69.91 9.69 -30.13
CA ILE A 673 69.53 10.51 -28.97
C ILE A 673 69.75 9.79 -27.61
N ARG A 674 69.62 8.46 -27.56
CA ARG A 674 69.89 7.70 -26.32
C ARG A 674 71.37 7.67 -26.02
N THR A 675 72.19 7.26 -26.99
CA THR A 675 73.65 7.21 -26.85
C THR A 675 74.24 8.58 -26.48
N TRP A 676 73.72 9.67 -27.06
CA TRP A 676 74.12 11.03 -26.68
C TRP A 676 73.70 11.44 -25.26
N ARG A 677 72.54 10.98 -24.77
CA ARG A 677 72.10 11.20 -23.37
C ARG A 677 72.91 10.37 -22.37
N GLU A 678 73.26 9.14 -22.74
CA GLU A 678 74.10 8.24 -21.96
C GLU A 678 75.53 8.79 -21.85
N PHE A 679 76.07 9.35 -22.93
CA PHE A 679 77.37 10.06 -22.91
C PHE A 679 77.36 11.33 -22.04
N LEU A 680 76.26 12.10 -22.06
CA LEU A 680 76.09 13.28 -21.21
C LEU A 680 75.83 12.97 -19.73
N ASN A 681 75.51 11.71 -19.38
CA ASN A 681 75.21 11.31 -18.01
C ASN A 681 75.55 9.82 -17.76
N PRO A 682 76.85 9.45 -17.78
CA PRO A 682 77.27 8.06 -17.70
C PRO A 682 76.98 7.45 -16.32
N GLN A 683 76.42 6.24 -16.28
CA GLN A 683 76.15 5.54 -15.03
C GLN A 683 77.45 4.98 -14.40
N PRO A 684 77.61 5.02 -13.07
CA PRO A 684 78.75 4.40 -12.39
C PRO A 684 78.80 2.89 -12.63
N ALA A 685 80.02 2.35 -12.85
CA ALA A 685 80.21 0.93 -13.14
C ALA A 685 79.90 0.03 -11.91
N PRO A 686 79.25 -1.14 -12.10
CA PRO A 686 79.00 -2.10 -11.03
C PRO A 686 80.29 -2.84 -10.59
N ALA A 687 80.28 -3.37 -9.37
CA ALA A 687 81.42 -4.03 -8.74
C ALA A 687 81.61 -5.51 -9.20
N PRO A 688 82.81 -6.11 -8.99
CA PRO A 688 83.17 -7.42 -9.56
C PRO A 688 82.40 -8.64 -9.02
N GLU A 689 82.48 -9.72 -9.79
CA GLU A 689 81.78 -11.00 -9.61
C GLU A 689 82.32 -11.86 -8.44
N VAL A 690 81.48 -12.78 -7.96
CA VAL A 690 81.88 -13.89 -7.07
C VAL A 690 81.29 -15.21 -7.60
N THR A 691 82.15 -16.15 -7.97
CA THR A 691 81.79 -17.49 -8.49
C THR A 691 81.69 -18.55 -7.39
N PRO A 692 80.70 -19.46 -7.50
CA PRO A 692 80.85 -20.86 -7.07
C PRO A 692 80.97 -21.83 -8.25
N GLN A 693 81.27 -23.10 -7.97
CA GLN A 693 81.81 -24.08 -8.93
C GLN A 693 80.77 -25.04 -9.55
N GLU A 694 81.23 -25.78 -10.57
CA GLU A 694 80.53 -26.86 -11.27
C GLU A 694 79.96 -27.97 -10.37
N THR A 695 78.89 -28.64 -10.82
CA THR A 695 79.02 -30.08 -11.17
C THR A 695 77.97 -30.55 -12.19
N GLN A 696 78.33 -31.63 -12.89
CA GLN A 696 77.65 -32.29 -14.03
C GLN A 696 76.50 -33.25 -13.59
N PRO A 697 75.63 -33.85 -14.48
CA PRO A 697 76.06 -34.53 -15.72
C PRO A 697 75.12 -34.61 -16.96
N LEU A 698 75.74 -35.23 -17.99
CA LEU A 698 75.27 -35.80 -19.26
C LEU A 698 74.07 -36.79 -19.18
N PRO A 699 73.52 -37.33 -20.31
CA PRO A 699 73.97 -37.21 -21.71
C PRO A 699 72.90 -36.81 -22.76
N THR A 700 73.38 -36.47 -23.97
CA THR A 700 72.60 -36.37 -25.22
C THR A 700 72.71 -37.64 -26.06
N THR A 701 71.61 -38.05 -26.73
CA THR A 701 71.69 -38.97 -27.88
C THR A 701 70.65 -38.62 -28.96
N THR A 702 71.15 -38.33 -30.16
CA THR A 702 70.52 -38.38 -31.50
C THR A 702 68.99 -38.51 -31.68
N GLY A 703 68.45 -37.72 -32.62
CA GLY A 703 67.82 -38.33 -33.81
C GLY A 703 66.52 -37.72 -34.33
N GLN A 704 66.63 -37.10 -35.53
CA GLN A 704 65.57 -36.71 -36.48
C GLN A 704 64.61 -35.58 -36.08
#